data_AF-A0A6C0HBL4-F1
#
_entry.id   AF-A0A6C0HBL4-F1
#
_cell.length_a   1.000
_cell.length_b   1.000
_cell.length_c   1.000
_cell.angle_alpha   90.00
_cell.angle_beta   90.00
_cell.angle_gamma   90.00
#
_symmetry.space_group_name_H-M   'P 1'
#
loop_
_entity.id
_entity.type
_entity.pdbx_description
1 polymer ?
#
loop_
_entity_poly.entity_id
_entity_poly.type
_entity_poly.pdbx_seq_one_letter_code
_entity_poly.pdbx_strand_id
1 'polypeptide(L)'
;MTENREIVTVEEQKSIVEWTTQNYTKFNSKNDTYNINLLYLDKINDVFQNEAIYNTIQNIRNRIIEKENLHDNENIEPCKFLTDFLYVIEPGYRLHYHIDTHNHKTNVLKQTGVHIRFNVCIQAPDNGGRPIYAGKTLELRERNYVICRSGIDYHGSEWIFGNKSKIVLSFGFMVSNEVLPKYSNREPIIVNDYLIKSWEFKHCEFVVNDLKSLDIHKRYLLDISNSNSFNSLEKYIYNCFLFHSKNKNIDTGSCFIEFFLANKKDGLPIQYNDDTEEYPVFSILSFFNDPRSPLFFTSITNDEYKYKEYTDDNTFYIAIPKQYTHILYDSSKYNGWLDTNNTHDEPLFLNMNVWNVKPSTIDTYVYPPSDIDTSTSTDIIFYDSNNIISREIFDPTIFENILYNNHFNHLLELNSIISDSDKNANIIKVETHLNEHIDFSNVLQKYGDIATDLYPFYKEGYVNFMVTNRFTRNKCLQKFLSLDVCYWIINECEKTNKWINSPYKLYELYLNIENMPAILSFVLFISNHLITTILKQYNIQNNNIPINIRDIFVAKYSKNSNSQMKYIDNTFLTATVQLNDTADFVDGVIQFNDEDNVLIKQGELFIHNGKKFRTNGGVKDGVKYVLVFLLDIKF
;
A
#
# COMPACT_ATOMS: atom_id res chain seq x y z
N MET A 1 -10.28 -24.31 6.38
CA MET A 1 -10.61 -25.48 5.55
C MET A 1 -10.35 -25.10 4.09
N THR A 2 -9.46 -25.79 3.39
CA THR A 2 -9.24 -25.55 1.95
C THR A 2 -10.30 -26.32 1.17
N GLU A 3 -11.41 -25.67 0.84
CA GLU A 3 -12.42 -26.26 -0.05
C GLU A 3 -11.75 -26.73 -1.35
N ASN A 4 -12.13 -27.93 -1.81
CA ASN A 4 -11.65 -28.46 -3.08
C ASN A 4 -12.14 -27.56 -4.21
N ARG A 5 -11.25 -26.76 -4.80
CA ARG A 5 -11.53 -25.85 -5.94
C ARG A 5 -11.17 -26.43 -7.31
N GLU A 6 -10.93 -27.73 -7.39
CA GLU A 6 -10.76 -28.40 -8.69
C GLU A 6 -12.04 -28.26 -9.52
N ILE A 7 -11.88 -27.82 -10.77
CA ILE A 7 -12.98 -27.48 -11.69
C ILE A 7 -12.74 -27.97 -13.12
N VAL A 8 -11.57 -28.57 -13.39
CA VAL A 8 -11.17 -29.08 -14.70
C VAL A 8 -10.79 -30.55 -14.53
N THR A 9 -11.18 -31.42 -15.46
CA THR A 9 -10.73 -32.82 -15.48
C THR A 9 -9.34 -32.93 -16.11
N VAL A 10 -8.67 -34.07 -15.93
CA VAL A 10 -7.34 -34.31 -16.52
C VAL A 10 -7.40 -34.31 -18.05
N GLU A 11 -8.45 -34.88 -18.62
CA GLU A 11 -8.68 -34.97 -20.06
C GLU A 11 -8.91 -33.59 -20.68
N GLU A 12 -9.73 -32.74 -20.04
CA GLU A 12 -9.96 -31.36 -20.46
C GLU A 12 -8.69 -30.51 -20.32
N GLN A 13 -7.95 -30.67 -19.22
CA GLN A 13 -6.68 -29.99 -19.03
C GLN A 13 -5.72 -30.33 -20.17
N LYS A 14 -5.55 -31.61 -20.46
CA LYS A 14 -4.68 -32.11 -21.52
C LYS A 14 -5.07 -31.55 -22.88
N SER A 15 -6.35 -31.60 -23.25
CA SER A 15 -6.82 -31.12 -24.55
C SER A 15 -6.60 -29.61 -24.72
N ILE A 16 -6.85 -28.81 -23.68
CA ILE A 16 -6.62 -27.36 -23.71
C ILE A 16 -5.12 -27.04 -23.80
N VAL A 17 -4.26 -27.72 -23.03
CA VAL A 17 -2.80 -27.51 -23.07
C VAL A 17 -2.24 -27.82 -24.46
N GLU A 18 -2.59 -28.98 -25.03
CA GLU A 18 -2.11 -29.42 -26.34
C GLU A 18 -2.54 -28.43 -27.43
N TRP A 19 -3.82 -28.05 -27.46
CA TRP A 19 -4.33 -27.09 -28.43
C TRP A 19 -3.71 -25.71 -28.28
N THR A 20 -3.58 -25.22 -27.03
CA THR A 20 -3.02 -23.89 -26.75
C THR A 20 -1.55 -23.83 -27.19
N THR A 21 -0.76 -24.84 -26.87
CA THR A 21 0.67 -24.90 -27.22
C THR A 21 0.88 -24.85 -28.74
N GLN A 22 -0.03 -25.42 -29.53
CA GLN A 22 0.04 -25.40 -30.99
C GLN A 22 -0.40 -24.06 -31.61
N ASN A 23 -1.16 -23.24 -30.88
CA ASN A 23 -1.85 -22.08 -31.47
C ASN A 23 -1.55 -20.73 -30.81
N TYR A 24 -0.89 -20.70 -29.64
CA TYR A 24 -0.76 -19.46 -28.85
C TYR A 24 0.02 -18.35 -29.57
N THR A 25 0.89 -18.69 -30.52
CA THR A 25 1.61 -17.72 -31.36
C THR A 25 0.70 -16.95 -32.32
N LYS A 26 -0.53 -17.43 -32.55
CA LYS A 26 -1.57 -16.75 -33.33
C LYS A 26 -2.50 -15.91 -32.45
N PHE A 27 -2.33 -15.94 -31.13
CA PHE A 27 -3.13 -15.11 -30.23
C PHE A 27 -2.70 -13.65 -30.40
N ASN A 28 -3.53 -12.72 -29.95
CA ASN A 28 -3.14 -11.32 -30.01
C ASN A 28 -1.99 -11.09 -29.02
N SER A 29 -0.77 -10.93 -29.53
CA SER A 29 0.34 -10.39 -28.77
C SER A 29 0.03 -8.93 -28.49
N LYS A 30 -0.28 -8.57 -27.24
CA LYS A 30 -0.26 -7.15 -26.87
C LYS A 30 1.18 -6.67 -26.99
N ASN A 31 1.44 -5.79 -27.96
CA ASN A 31 2.74 -5.19 -28.16
C ASN A 31 3.24 -4.49 -26.88
N ASP A 32 4.50 -4.80 -26.55
CA ASP A 32 5.54 -3.90 -26.01
C ASP A 32 6.12 -4.09 -24.62
N THR A 33 5.62 -4.94 -23.72
CA THR A 33 6.37 -5.11 -22.43
C THR A 33 6.24 -6.45 -21.70
N TYR A 34 5.21 -7.26 -21.93
CA TYR A 34 4.89 -8.38 -21.02
C TYR A 34 4.80 -9.78 -21.66
N ASN A 35 4.95 -9.91 -22.99
CA ASN A 35 4.81 -11.18 -23.74
C ASN A 35 3.66 -12.07 -23.24
N ILE A 36 2.48 -11.47 -23.15
CA ILE A 36 1.24 -12.18 -22.85
C ILE A 36 0.50 -12.39 -24.16
N ASN A 37 0.33 -13.66 -24.52
CA ASN A 37 -0.45 -14.07 -25.68
C ASN A 37 -1.90 -14.27 -25.21
N LEU A 38 -2.81 -13.39 -25.65
CA LEU A 38 -4.20 -13.36 -25.18
C LEU A 38 -5.18 -13.67 -26.32
N LEU A 39 -6.10 -14.59 -26.08
CA LEU A 39 -7.19 -14.95 -26.96
C LEU A 39 -8.53 -14.77 -26.24
N TYR A 40 -9.39 -13.91 -26.77
CA TYR A 40 -10.78 -13.83 -26.34
C TYR A 40 -11.53 -15.09 -26.77
N LEU A 41 -12.31 -15.68 -25.84
CA LEU A 41 -12.88 -17.02 -26.04
C LEU A 41 -13.94 -17.09 -27.15
N ASP A 42 -14.65 -15.98 -27.38
CA ASP A 42 -15.60 -15.84 -28.50
C ASP A 42 -14.92 -16.04 -29.86
N LYS A 43 -13.63 -15.70 -29.97
CA LYS A 43 -12.85 -15.86 -31.21
C LYS A 43 -12.36 -17.29 -31.46
N ILE A 44 -12.51 -18.24 -30.52
CA ILE A 44 -12.03 -19.61 -30.72
C ILE A 44 -12.75 -20.26 -31.91
N ASN A 45 -14.08 -20.16 -31.98
CA ASN A 45 -14.84 -20.72 -33.09
C ASN A 45 -14.65 -19.92 -34.37
N ASP A 46 -14.64 -18.59 -34.27
CA ASP A 46 -14.56 -17.71 -35.45
C ASP A 46 -13.21 -17.81 -36.16
N VAL A 47 -12.11 -17.90 -35.41
CA VAL A 47 -10.75 -17.84 -35.97
C VAL A 47 -10.14 -19.23 -36.14
N PHE A 48 -10.39 -20.15 -35.21
CA PHE A 48 -9.72 -21.46 -35.19
C PHE A 48 -10.65 -22.61 -35.57
N GLN A 49 -11.97 -22.38 -35.70
CA GLN A 49 -12.97 -23.39 -36.07
C GLN A 49 -12.88 -24.67 -35.23
N ASN A 50 -12.55 -24.53 -33.93
CA ASN A 50 -12.39 -25.66 -33.01
C ASN A 50 -13.51 -25.69 -31.96
N GLU A 51 -14.67 -26.19 -32.38
CA GLU A 51 -15.87 -26.28 -31.57
C GLU A 51 -15.68 -27.16 -30.32
N ALA A 52 -14.87 -28.22 -30.43
CA ALA A 52 -14.60 -29.12 -29.32
C ALA A 52 -13.89 -28.42 -28.14
N ILE A 53 -12.87 -27.60 -28.42
CA ILE A 53 -12.16 -26.82 -27.41
C ILE A 53 -13.06 -25.72 -26.84
N TYR A 54 -13.81 -25.03 -27.70
CA TYR A 54 -14.77 -24.03 -27.24
C TYR A 54 -15.80 -24.64 -26.27
N ASN A 55 -16.43 -25.75 -26.64
CA ASN A 55 -17.41 -26.44 -25.80
C ASN A 55 -16.80 -26.93 -24.49
N THR A 56 -15.56 -27.43 -24.52
CA THR A 56 -14.83 -27.82 -23.31
C THR A 56 -14.66 -26.64 -22.35
N ILE A 57 -14.26 -25.48 -22.86
CA ILE A 57 -14.09 -24.27 -22.05
C ILE A 57 -15.43 -23.76 -21.50
N GLN A 58 -16.51 -23.82 -22.28
CA GLN A 58 -17.85 -23.48 -21.81
C GLN A 58 -18.34 -24.42 -20.70
N ASN A 59 -18.01 -25.72 -20.77
CA ASN A 59 -18.33 -26.67 -19.70
C ASN A 59 -17.59 -26.34 -18.39
N ILE A 60 -16.32 -25.90 -18.46
CA ILE A 60 -15.58 -25.39 -17.29
C ILE A 60 -16.28 -24.17 -16.71
N ARG A 61 -16.66 -23.21 -17.56
CA ARG A 61 -17.37 -21.99 -17.16
C ARG A 61 -18.69 -22.32 -16.44
N ASN A 62 -19.50 -23.22 -17.00
CA ASN A 62 -20.78 -23.61 -16.41
C ASN A 62 -20.62 -24.27 -15.05
N ARG A 63 -19.60 -25.12 -14.86
CA ARG A 63 -19.30 -25.69 -13.53
C ARG A 63 -18.95 -24.62 -12.50
N ILE A 64 -18.28 -23.52 -12.88
CA ILE A 64 -18.03 -22.39 -11.97
C ILE A 64 -19.36 -21.70 -11.61
N ILE A 65 -20.21 -21.45 -12.60
CA ILE A 65 -21.51 -20.79 -12.40
C ILE A 65 -22.39 -21.60 -11.45
N GLU A 66 -22.47 -22.92 -11.64
CA GLU A 66 -23.18 -23.84 -10.75
C GLU A 66 -22.57 -23.86 -9.35
N LYS A 67 -21.24 -24.03 -9.25
CA LYS A 67 -20.54 -24.17 -7.97
C LYS A 67 -20.63 -22.92 -7.09
N GLU A 68 -20.59 -21.74 -7.70
CA GLU A 68 -20.61 -20.44 -7.02
C GLU A 68 -22.02 -19.83 -6.95
N ASN A 69 -23.04 -20.58 -7.39
CA ASN A 69 -24.44 -20.14 -7.44
C ASN A 69 -24.61 -18.78 -8.15
N LEU A 70 -23.96 -18.62 -9.30
CA LEU A 70 -24.03 -17.40 -10.12
C LEU A 70 -25.33 -17.31 -10.94
N HIS A 71 -26.24 -18.28 -10.83
CA HIS A 71 -27.52 -18.31 -11.54
C HIS A 71 -28.65 -17.55 -10.82
N ASP A 72 -28.63 -17.48 -9.48
CA ASP A 72 -29.81 -17.10 -8.67
C ASP A 72 -29.88 -15.62 -8.28
N ASN A 73 -28.88 -14.81 -8.65
CA ASN A 73 -28.93 -13.37 -8.44
C ASN A 73 -29.28 -12.68 -9.77
N GLU A 74 -30.42 -11.98 -9.83
CA GLU A 74 -30.91 -11.18 -10.97
C GLU A 74 -29.94 -10.08 -11.47
N ASN A 75 -28.69 -10.05 -10.98
CA ASN A 75 -27.71 -8.98 -11.13
C ASN A 75 -26.37 -9.41 -11.76
N ILE A 76 -26.26 -10.60 -12.34
CA ILE A 76 -25.02 -11.06 -13.00
C ILE A 76 -25.19 -10.95 -14.52
N GLU A 77 -24.94 -9.75 -15.05
CA GLU A 77 -24.76 -9.61 -16.50
C GLU A 77 -23.37 -10.12 -16.91
N PRO A 78 -23.25 -10.84 -18.04
CA PRO A 78 -21.95 -11.08 -18.67
C PRO A 78 -21.23 -9.74 -18.83
N CYS A 79 -19.97 -9.65 -18.40
CA CYS A 79 -19.22 -8.40 -18.54
C CYS A 79 -19.03 -8.08 -20.04
N LYS A 80 -19.84 -7.15 -20.56
CA LYS A 80 -19.81 -6.75 -21.98
C LYS A 80 -18.49 -6.10 -22.41
N PHE A 81 -17.70 -5.60 -21.45
CA PHE A 81 -16.50 -4.80 -21.71
C PHE A 81 -15.19 -5.60 -21.57
N LEU A 82 -15.20 -6.65 -20.74
CA LEU A 82 -14.05 -7.48 -20.44
C LEU A 82 -14.48 -8.95 -20.49
N THR A 83 -14.64 -9.46 -21.70
CA THR A 83 -15.09 -10.82 -21.98
C THR A 83 -14.11 -11.87 -21.46
N ASP A 84 -14.57 -13.12 -21.46
CA ASP A 84 -13.76 -14.27 -21.06
C ASP A 84 -12.58 -14.45 -22.02
N PHE A 85 -11.41 -14.80 -21.50
CA PHE A 85 -10.21 -15.01 -22.32
C PHE A 85 -9.33 -16.14 -21.81
N LEU A 86 -8.57 -16.71 -22.73
CA LEU A 86 -7.44 -17.61 -22.51
C LEU A 86 -6.15 -16.79 -22.66
N TYR A 87 -5.21 -16.94 -21.74
CA TYR A 87 -3.90 -16.30 -21.90
C TYR A 87 -2.74 -17.24 -21.55
N VAL A 88 -1.63 -17.01 -22.25
CA VAL A 88 -0.35 -17.70 -22.06
C VAL A 88 0.71 -16.68 -21.66
N ILE A 89 1.43 -16.97 -20.58
CA ILE A 89 2.61 -16.21 -20.16
C ILE A 89 3.82 -17.13 -20.29
N GLU A 90 4.77 -16.72 -21.12
CA GLU A 90 5.99 -17.48 -21.39
C GLU A 90 7.01 -17.35 -20.24
N PRO A 91 7.98 -18.28 -20.13
CA PRO A 91 9.08 -18.13 -19.19
C PRO A 91 9.84 -16.81 -19.36
N GLY A 92 10.26 -16.23 -18.24
CA GLY A 92 10.91 -14.92 -18.21
C GLY A 92 9.96 -13.74 -18.16
N TYR A 93 8.64 -13.95 -18.08
CA TYR A 93 7.62 -12.89 -18.02
C TYR A 93 6.70 -13.02 -16.79
N ARG A 94 5.84 -12.01 -16.60
CA ARG A 94 4.80 -11.99 -15.56
C ARG A 94 3.57 -11.22 -16.02
N LEU A 95 2.45 -11.47 -15.37
CA LEU A 95 1.30 -10.57 -15.44
C LEU A 95 1.64 -9.29 -14.65
N HIS A 96 1.58 -8.15 -15.33
CA HIS A 96 1.78 -6.86 -14.69
C HIS A 96 0.72 -6.60 -13.61
N TYR A 97 1.07 -5.77 -12.64
CA TYR A 97 0.19 -5.43 -11.53
C TYR A 97 -0.78 -4.33 -11.99
N HIS A 98 -2.09 -4.61 -11.99
CA HIS A 98 -3.12 -3.71 -12.50
C HIS A 98 -4.49 -3.95 -11.85
N ILE A 99 -5.43 -3.03 -12.09
CA ILE A 99 -6.87 -3.21 -11.84
C ILE A 99 -7.56 -3.28 -13.20
N ASP A 100 -8.58 -4.12 -13.32
CA ASP A 100 -9.49 -4.14 -14.47
C ASP A 100 -10.47 -2.96 -14.37
N THR A 101 -9.97 -1.74 -14.47
CA THR A 101 -10.83 -0.55 -14.40
C THR A 101 -11.77 -0.53 -15.59
N HIS A 102 -13.07 -0.44 -15.31
CA HIS A 102 -14.05 -0.07 -16.33
C HIS A 102 -13.71 1.35 -16.79
N ASN A 103 -13.33 1.52 -18.05
CA ASN A 103 -12.91 2.79 -18.64
C ASN A 103 -13.81 3.96 -18.16
N HIS A 104 -13.21 4.91 -17.44
CA HIS A 104 -13.79 6.13 -16.85
C HIS A 104 -14.44 7.12 -17.85
N LYS A 105 -14.68 6.72 -19.11
CA LYS A 105 -15.19 7.61 -20.16
C LYS A 105 -16.72 7.62 -20.29
N THR A 106 -17.42 6.67 -19.68
CA THR A 106 -18.89 6.67 -19.67
C THR A 106 -19.39 6.69 -18.23
N ASN A 107 -19.78 7.86 -17.75
CA ASN A 107 -20.42 8.13 -16.44
C ASN A 107 -21.73 7.36 -16.19
N VAL A 108 -22.04 6.33 -16.98
CA VAL A 108 -23.34 5.65 -17.02
C VAL A 108 -23.40 4.41 -16.13
N LEU A 109 -22.28 3.95 -15.54
CA LEU A 109 -22.22 2.69 -14.77
C LEU A 109 -21.85 2.85 -13.29
N LYS A 110 -22.17 4.00 -12.67
CA LYS A 110 -22.06 4.18 -11.21
C LYS A 110 -22.98 3.27 -10.39
N GLN A 111 -23.69 2.29 -10.97
CA GLN A 111 -24.86 1.70 -10.28
C GLN A 111 -25.06 0.18 -10.21
N THR A 112 -24.28 -0.75 -10.78
CA THR A 112 -24.74 -2.17 -10.69
C THR A 112 -23.75 -3.27 -10.31
N GLY A 113 -22.44 -3.04 -10.17
CA GLY A 113 -21.60 -4.09 -9.60
C GLY A 113 -20.09 -3.94 -9.73
N VAL A 114 -19.38 -4.86 -9.09
CA VAL A 114 -17.93 -5.03 -9.14
C VAL A 114 -17.58 -6.14 -10.12
N HIS A 115 -16.56 -5.90 -10.93
CA HIS A 115 -16.00 -6.91 -11.80
C HIS A 115 -15.17 -7.92 -11.00
N ILE A 116 -15.50 -9.20 -11.15
CA ILE A 116 -14.75 -10.30 -10.57
C ILE A 116 -14.29 -11.26 -11.67
N ARG A 117 -13.14 -11.88 -11.46
CA ARG A 117 -12.57 -12.90 -12.34
C ARG A 117 -12.36 -14.21 -11.62
N PHE A 118 -12.77 -15.29 -12.27
CA PHE A 118 -12.41 -16.66 -11.92
C PHE A 118 -11.28 -17.11 -12.83
N ASN A 119 -10.06 -17.14 -12.30
CA ASN A 119 -8.86 -17.51 -13.05
C ASN A 119 -8.53 -18.97 -12.79
N VAL A 120 -8.82 -19.83 -13.77
CA VAL A 120 -8.56 -21.27 -13.74
C VAL A 120 -7.15 -21.55 -14.26
N CYS A 121 -6.29 -22.11 -13.42
CA CYS A 121 -4.96 -22.52 -13.84
C CYS A 121 -5.04 -23.84 -14.64
N ILE A 122 -4.85 -23.75 -15.95
CA ILE A 122 -4.80 -24.95 -16.80
C ILE A 122 -3.40 -25.55 -16.79
N GLN A 123 -2.37 -24.71 -16.81
CA GLN A 123 -0.98 -25.13 -16.75
C GLN A 123 -0.21 -24.23 -15.79
N ALA A 124 0.40 -24.83 -14.77
CA ALA A 124 1.35 -24.15 -13.90
C ALA A 124 2.75 -24.22 -14.53
N PRO A 125 3.56 -23.16 -14.40
CA PRO A 125 4.96 -23.20 -14.81
C PRO A 125 5.78 -24.09 -13.86
N ASP A 126 7.04 -24.35 -14.22
CA ASP A 126 7.93 -25.13 -13.36
C ASP A 126 8.21 -24.40 -12.04
N ASN A 127 8.36 -23.06 -12.09
CA ASN A 127 8.58 -22.22 -10.93
C ASN A 127 7.95 -20.82 -11.11
N GLY A 128 7.56 -20.22 -9.98
CA GLY A 128 7.00 -18.86 -9.94
C GLY A 128 5.58 -18.78 -10.54
N GLY A 129 5.26 -17.66 -11.19
CA GLY A 129 3.96 -17.43 -11.82
C GLY A 129 2.75 -17.41 -10.88
N ARG A 130 2.95 -17.44 -9.55
CA ARG A 130 1.86 -17.42 -8.58
C ARG A 130 1.06 -16.11 -8.71
N PRO A 131 -0.29 -16.16 -8.64
CA PRO A 131 -1.10 -14.96 -8.71
C PRO A 131 -0.89 -14.11 -7.45
N ILE A 132 -0.81 -12.80 -7.62
CA ILE A 132 -0.69 -11.82 -6.53
C ILE A 132 -1.94 -10.96 -6.57
N TYR A 133 -2.85 -11.11 -5.62
CA TYR A 133 -4.12 -10.38 -5.55
C TYR A 133 -4.20 -9.56 -4.26
N ALA A 134 -4.37 -8.24 -4.40
CA ALA A 134 -4.23 -7.23 -3.34
C ALA A 134 -3.05 -7.52 -2.40
N GLY A 135 -1.85 -7.58 -2.97
CA GLY A 135 -0.59 -7.81 -2.25
C GLY A 135 -0.36 -9.24 -1.76
N LYS A 136 -1.36 -10.13 -1.76
CA LYS A 136 -1.21 -11.51 -1.30
C LYS A 136 -0.86 -12.45 -2.44
N THR A 137 0.25 -13.17 -2.30
CA THR A 137 0.63 -14.26 -3.20
C THR A 137 -0.20 -15.50 -2.86
N LEU A 138 -0.95 -16.00 -3.84
CA LEU A 138 -1.82 -17.16 -3.68
C LEU A 138 -1.15 -18.42 -4.19
N GLU A 139 -1.53 -19.56 -3.64
CA GLU A 139 -1.08 -20.85 -4.15
C GLU A 139 -1.65 -21.10 -5.55
N LEU A 140 -0.79 -21.55 -6.47
CA LEU A 140 -1.16 -21.89 -7.83
C LEU A 140 -1.21 -23.41 -7.96
N ARG A 141 -2.41 -23.96 -8.19
CA ARG A 141 -2.62 -25.39 -8.46
C ARG A 141 -3.30 -25.54 -9.81
N GLU A 142 -2.79 -26.43 -10.64
CA GLU A 142 -3.45 -26.80 -11.89
C GLU A 142 -4.85 -27.36 -11.64
N ARG A 143 -5.76 -27.16 -12.59
CA ARG A 143 -7.18 -27.53 -12.56
C ARG A 143 -8.02 -26.81 -11.51
N ASN A 144 -7.42 -25.94 -10.69
CA ASN A 144 -8.11 -25.12 -9.71
C ASN A 144 -8.29 -23.69 -10.21
N TYR A 145 -9.28 -22.99 -9.65
CA TYR A 145 -9.46 -21.56 -9.86
C TYR A 145 -9.19 -20.74 -8.60
N VAL A 146 -8.76 -19.50 -8.84
CA VAL A 146 -8.67 -18.44 -7.85
C VAL A 146 -9.60 -17.30 -8.24
N ILE A 147 -10.23 -16.67 -7.24
CA ILE A 147 -11.17 -15.58 -7.43
C ILE A 147 -10.42 -14.27 -7.20
N CYS A 148 -10.57 -13.33 -8.12
CA CYS A 148 -10.01 -11.99 -8.06
C CYS A 148 -11.14 -10.97 -8.16
N ARG A 149 -11.22 -9.99 -7.25
CA ARG A 149 -12.16 -8.86 -7.40
C ARG A 149 -11.53 -7.83 -8.33
N SER A 150 -11.30 -8.23 -9.58
CA SER A 150 -10.36 -7.55 -10.47
C SER A 150 -10.73 -6.09 -10.78
N GLY A 151 -11.99 -5.69 -10.59
CA GLY A 151 -12.41 -4.29 -10.71
C GLY A 151 -12.03 -3.38 -9.53
N ILE A 152 -11.58 -3.93 -8.40
CA ILE A 152 -11.20 -3.18 -7.19
C ILE A 152 -9.87 -3.61 -6.57
N ASP A 153 -9.45 -4.86 -6.78
CA ASP A 153 -8.18 -5.39 -6.28
C ASP A 153 -7.11 -5.26 -7.36
N TYR A 154 -6.00 -4.62 -7.02
CA TYR A 154 -4.79 -4.75 -7.82
C TYR A 154 -4.38 -6.22 -7.89
N HIS A 155 -4.02 -6.66 -9.09
CA HIS A 155 -3.66 -8.04 -9.35
C HIS A 155 -2.57 -8.18 -10.41
N GLY A 156 -1.75 -9.22 -10.25
CA GLY A 156 -0.68 -9.58 -11.17
C GLY A 156 -0.17 -10.99 -10.91
N SER A 157 1.08 -11.28 -11.28
CA SER A 157 1.74 -12.53 -10.91
C SER A 157 3.21 -12.33 -10.59
N GLU A 158 3.79 -13.33 -9.93
CA GLU A 158 5.23 -13.52 -9.92
C GLU A 158 5.79 -13.75 -11.34
N TRP A 159 7.10 -13.59 -11.47
CA TRP A 159 7.85 -13.99 -12.65
C TRP A 159 7.76 -15.51 -12.85
N ILE A 160 7.72 -15.92 -14.11
CA ILE A 160 7.73 -17.32 -14.51
C ILE A 160 9.15 -17.75 -14.81
N PHE A 161 9.55 -18.88 -14.24
CA PHE A 161 10.85 -19.50 -14.47
C PHE A 161 10.69 -20.95 -14.94
N GLY A 162 11.72 -21.44 -15.63
CA GLY A 162 11.74 -22.79 -16.20
C GLY A 162 11.42 -22.80 -17.69
N ASN A 163 10.96 -23.95 -18.19
CA ASN A 163 10.66 -24.16 -19.60
C ASN A 163 9.15 -24.18 -19.87
N LYS A 164 8.33 -24.34 -18.83
CA LYS A 164 6.88 -24.45 -18.96
C LYS A 164 6.20 -23.09 -18.82
N SER A 165 5.44 -22.70 -19.85
CA SER A 165 4.58 -21.51 -19.81
C SER A 165 3.42 -21.68 -18.83
N LYS A 166 2.87 -20.56 -18.34
CA LYS A 166 1.62 -20.56 -17.58
C LYS A 166 0.44 -20.38 -18.53
N ILE A 167 -0.58 -21.24 -18.41
CA ILE A 167 -1.82 -21.16 -19.19
C ILE A 167 -3.01 -20.98 -18.24
N VAL A 168 -3.83 -19.96 -18.48
CA VAL A 168 -4.98 -19.63 -17.61
C VAL A 168 -6.20 -19.30 -18.45
N LEU A 169 -7.35 -19.85 -18.06
CA LEU A 169 -8.67 -19.37 -18.47
C LEU A 169 -9.15 -18.34 -17.45
N SER A 170 -9.58 -17.18 -17.93
CA SER A 170 -10.13 -16.11 -17.12
C SER A 170 -11.59 -15.87 -17.49
N PHE A 171 -12.49 -16.11 -16.55
CA PHE A 171 -13.92 -15.86 -16.71
C PHE A 171 -14.33 -14.62 -15.93
N GLY A 172 -14.90 -13.63 -16.62
CA GLY A 172 -15.30 -12.34 -16.05
C GLY A 172 -16.79 -12.27 -15.75
N PHE A 173 -17.15 -11.82 -14.54
CA PHE A 173 -18.54 -11.64 -14.11
C PHE A 173 -18.71 -10.28 -13.44
N MET A 174 -19.87 -9.65 -13.62
CA MET A 174 -20.28 -8.53 -12.80
C MET A 174 -21.10 -9.05 -11.63
N VAL A 175 -20.75 -8.66 -10.40
CA VAL A 175 -21.53 -9.03 -9.20
C VAL A 175 -21.97 -7.77 -8.46
N SER A 176 -23.19 -7.76 -7.93
CA SER A 176 -23.66 -6.63 -7.12
C SER A 176 -22.82 -6.49 -5.85
N ASN A 177 -22.79 -5.27 -5.31
CA ASN A 177 -22.08 -4.97 -4.05
C ASN A 177 -22.60 -5.81 -2.87
N GLU A 178 -23.86 -6.26 -2.91
CA GLU A 178 -24.47 -7.10 -1.88
C GLU A 178 -23.86 -8.50 -1.81
N VAL A 179 -23.43 -9.06 -2.95
CA VAL A 179 -22.88 -10.42 -3.03
C VAL A 179 -21.36 -10.41 -2.95
N LEU A 180 -20.73 -9.25 -3.15
CA LEU A 180 -19.28 -9.06 -3.06
C LEU A 180 -18.64 -9.62 -1.77
N PRO A 181 -19.26 -9.53 -0.58
CA PRO A 181 -18.72 -10.14 0.64
C PRO A 181 -18.55 -11.67 0.57
N LYS A 182 -19.27 -12.38 -0.30
CA LYS A 182 -19.06 -13.84 -0.50
C LYS A 182 -17.74 -14.14 -1.19
N TYR A 183 -17.36 -13.27 -2.13
CA TYR A 183 -16.10 -13.38 -2.89
C TYR A 183 -14.94 -12.70 -2.20
N SER A 184 -15.20 -12.01 -1.10
CA SER A 184 -14.18 -11.56 -0.18
C SER A 184 -13.74 -12.65 0.77
N ASN A 185 -13.81 -13.95 0.40
CA ASN A 185 -13.34 -15.18 1.09
C ASN A 185 -11.90 -15.15 1.67
N ARG A 186 -11.29 -13.97 1.72
CA ARG A 186 -10.53 -13.52 2.87
C ARG A 186 -11.41 -13.64 4.13
N GLU A 187 -10.80 -13.61 5.30
CA GLU A 187 -11.49 -12.99 6.44
C GLU A 187 -12.14 -11.70 5.93
N PRO A 188 -13.30 -11.23 6.46
CA PRO A 188 -13.75 -9.87 6.20
C PRO A 188 -12.50 -9.02 6.20
N ILE A 189 -12.27 -8.24 5.15
CA ILE A 189 -11.13 -7.36 5.15
C ILE A 189 -11.35 -6.55 6.41
N ILE A 190 -10.65 -6.93 7.48
CA ILE A 190 -10.22 -6.04 8.52
C ILE A 190 -9.38 -5.12 7.67
N VAL A 191 -10.04 -4.09 7.13
CA VAL A 191 -9.38 -3.04 6.39
C VAL A 191 -8.57 -2.38 7.48
N ASN A 192 -7.35 -2.86 7.65
CA ASN A 192 -6.33 -2.43 8.60
C ASN A 192 -6.86 -2.05 10.00
N ASP A 193 -6.50 -2.86 10.99
CA ASP A 193 -6.26 -2.46 12.38
C ASP A 193 -7.43 -1.95 13.26
N TYR A 194 -8.59 -1.60 12.70
CA TYR A 194 -9.69 -1.04 13.48
C TYR A 194 -10.98 -1.86 13.34
N LEU A 195 -11.50 -2.34 14.46
CA LEU A 195 -12.79 -3.04 14.55
C LEU A 195 -13.64 -2.31 15.59
N ILE A 196 -14.48 -1.40 15.15
CA ILE A 196 -15.36 -0.64 16.04
C ILE A 196 -16.73 -1.28 15.98
N LYS A 197 -17.20 -1.74 17.15
CA LYS A 197 -18.51 -2.35 17.29
C LYS A 197 -19.31 -1.58 18.33
N SER A 198 -20.57 -1.29 18.02
CA SER A 198 -21.48 -0.62 18.95
C SER A 198 -22.44 -1.63 19.56
N TRP A 199 -22.73 -1.49 20.86
CA TRP A 199 -23.46 -2.51 21.62
C TRP A 199 -24.42 -1.86 22.60
N GLU A 200 -25.61 -2.44 22.77
CA GLU A 200 -26.53 -2.09 23.86
C GLU A 200 -26.36 -3.09 25.01
N PHE A 201 -25.69 -2.67 26.08
CA PHE A 201 -25.50 -3.46 27.29
C PHE A 201 -26.60 -3.15 28.32
N LYS A 202 -27.36 -4.16 28.75
CA LYS A 202 -28.35 -4.00 29.83
C LYS A 202 -27.74 -3.94 31.25
N HIS A 203 -26.44 -4.18 31.42
CA HIS A 203 -25.82 -4.41 32.75
C HIS A 203 -24.56 -3.59 33.06
N CYS A 204 -24.26 -2.54 32.28
CA CYS A 204 -23.11 -1.68 32.54
C CYS A 204 -23.23 -0.82 33.82
N GLU A 205 -24.42 -0.69 34.43
CA GLU A 205 -24.60 0.11 35.65
C GLU A 205 -23.71 -0.36 36.81
N PHE A 206 -23.50 -1.69 36.95
CA PHE A 206 -22.61 -2.23 37.98
C PHE A 206 -21.14 -1.90 37.69
N VAL A 207 -20.70 -2.10 36.45
CA VAL A 207 -19.33 -1.77 36.00
C VAL A 207 -19.06 -0.27 36.19
N VAL A 208 -20.03 0.60 35.89
CA VAL A 208 -19.89 2.05 36.08
C VAL A 208 -19.66 2.43 37.54
N ASN A 209 -20.25 1.71 38.49
CA ASN A 209 -19.97 1.96 39.92
C ASN A 209 -18.57 1.49 40.31
N ASP A 210 -18.13 0.33 39.82
CA ASP A 210 -16.78 -0.18 40.07
C ASP A 210 -15.72 0.72 39.42
N LEU A 211 -15.99 1.29 38.24
CA LEU A 211 -15.09 2.23 37.57
C LEU A 211 -14.83 3.50 38.38
N LYS A 212 -15.80 3.95 39.20
CA LYS A 212 -15.60 5.10 40.10
C LYS A 212 -14.57 4.84 41.20
N SER A 213 -14.23 3.57 41.46
CA SER A 213 -13.17 3.21 42.41
C SER A 213 -11.77 3.30 41.82
N LEU A 214 -11.64 3.40 40.49
CA LEU A 214 -10.35 3.53 39.83
C LEU A 214 -9.86 4.97 39.87
N ASP A 215 -8.61 5.15 40.29
CA ASP A 215 -7.89 6.39 40.03
C ASP A 215 -7.73 6.60 38.52
N ILE A 216 -8.15 7.77 38.03
CA ILE A 216 -7.97 8.14 36.62
C ILE A 216 -6.46 8.11 36.30
N HIS A 217 -6.11 7.57 35.14
CA HIS A 217 -4.75 7.35 34.62
C HIS A 217 -3.89 6.31 35.35
N LYS A 218 -4.33 5.78 36.51
CA LYS A 218 -3.60 4.69 37.14
C LYS A 218 -3.78 3.43 36.31
N ARG A 219 -2.66 2.83 35.92
CA ARG A 219 -2.58 1.60 35.14
C ARG A 219 -2.63 0.40 36.05
N TYR A 220 -3.37 -0.62 35.63
CA TYR A 220 -3.53 -1.86 36.36
C TYR A 220 -3.35 -3.04 35.43
N LEU A 221 -2.81 -4.14 35.95
CA LEU A 221 -2.69 -5.40 35.23
C LEU A 221 -3.74 -6.39 35.75
N LEU A 222 -4.55 -6.98 34.87
CA LEU A 222 -5.52 -8.00 35.25
C LEU A 222 -4.82 -9.34 35.56
N ASP A 223 -5.12 -9.93 36.72
CA ASP A 223 -4.65 -11.27 37.07
C ASP A 223 -5.52 -12.37 36.46
N ILE A 224 -5.18 -12.79 35.24
CA ILE A 224 -5.91 -13.86 34.54
C ILE A 224 -5.80 -15.23 35.22
N SER A 225 -4.85 -15.43 36.16
CA SER A 225 -4.67 -16.72 36.82
C SER A 225 -5.81 -17.07 37.78
N ASN A 226 -6.59 -16.07 38.20
CA ASN A 226 -7.69 -16.22 39.14
C ASN A 226 -9.05 -15.85 38.52
N SER A 227 -9.25 -16.20 37.25
CA SER A 227 -10.47 -15.84 36.49
C SER A 227 -11.79 -16.32 37.11
N ASN A 228 -11.74 -17.29 38.03
CA ASN A 228 -12.93 -17.83 38.73
C ASN A 228 -13.42 -16.92 39.87
N SER A 229 -12.61 -15.97 40.34
CA SER A 229 -12.99 -15.06 41.42
C SER A 229 -13.12 -13.61 40.98
N PHE A 230 -13.31 -13.37 39.68
CA PHE A 230 -13.41 -12.03 39.15
C PHE A 230 -14.62 -11.28 39.69
N ASN A 231 -14.40 -10.04 40.12
CA ASN A 231 -15.48 -9.08 40.33
C ASN A 231 -16.10 -8.65 38.98
N SER A 232 -17.13 -7.79 39.03
CA SER A 232 -17.86 -7.36 37.83
C SER A 232 -16.98 -6.64 36.81
N LEU A 233 -16.06 -5.77 37.26
CA LEU A 233 -15.11 -5.05 36.40
C LEU A 233 -14.06 -6.00 35.78
N GLU A 234 -13.45 -6.87 36.58
CA GLU A 234 -12.46 -7.86 36.09
C GLU A 234 -13.08 -8.80 35.07
N LYS A 235 -14.28 -9.31 35.36
CA LYS A 235 -15.04 -10.18 34.45
C LYS A 235 -15.40 -9.44 33.17
N TYR A 236 -15.76 -8.16 33.26
CA TYR A 236 -16.03 -7.33 32.10
C TYR A 236 -14.79 -7.19 31.19
N ILE A 237 -13.65 -6.80 31.76
CA ILE A 237 -12.38 -6.64 31.04
C ILE A 237 -11.98 -7.96 30.36
N TYR A 238 -12.02 -9.06 31.11
CA TYR A 238 -11.65 -10.38 30.60
C TYR A 238 -12.56 -10.83 29.46
N ASN A 239 -13.87 -10.61 29.57
CA ASN A 239 -14.80 -10.96 28.51
C ASN A 239 -14.60 -10.11 27.25
N CYS A 240 -14.29 -8.81 27.39
CA CYS A 240 -13.92 -7.95 26.27
C CYS A 240 -12.66 -8.50 25.57
N PHE A 241 -11.64 -8.84 26.34
CA PHE A 241 -10.41 -9.44 25.83
C PHE A 241 -10.66 -10.76 25.09
N LEU A 242 -11.37 -11.72 25.68
CA LEU A 242 -11.67 -13.01 25.05
C LEU A 242 -12.45 -12.84 23.75
N PHE A 243 -13.44 -11.95 23.76
CA PHE A 243 -14.25 -11.65 22.60
C PHE A 243 -13.40 -11.12 21.43
N HIS A 244 -12.58 -10.10 21.67
CA HIS A 244 -11.76 -9.49 20.63
C HIS A 244 -10.60 -10.38 20.19
N SER A 245 -9.98 -11.13 21.11
CA SER A 245 -8.90 -12.09 20.79
C SER A 245 -9.39 -13.21 19.89
N LYS A 246 -10.59 -13.75 20.15
CA LYS A 246 -11.22 -14.75 19.28
C LYS A 246 -11.43 -14.22 17.86
N ASN A 247 -11.88 -12.97 17.72
CA ASN A 247 -12.08 -12.35 16.40
C ASN A 247 -10.77 -12.03 15.66
N LYS A 248 -9.65 -11.92 16.38
CA LYS A 248 -8.31 -11.67 15.84
C LYS A 248 -7.46 -12.95 15.72
N ASN A 249 -8.01 -14.12 16.06
CA ASN A 249 -7.27 -15.39 16.13
C ASN A 249 -6.01 -15.32 17.02
N ILE A 250 -6.07 -14.58 18.12
CA ILE A 250 -4.95 -14.44 19.07
C ILE A 250 -5.04 -15.54 20.13
N ASP A 251 -3.90 -16.17 20.44
CA ASP A 251 -3.78 -17.11 21.54
C ASP A 251 -3.87 -16.36 22.86
N THR A 252 -4.95 -16.59 23.60
CA THR A 252 -5.23 -15.91 24.86
C THR A 252 -4.36 -16.39 26.01
N GLY A 253 -3.68 -17.55 25.88
CA GLY A 253 -2.93 -18.17 26.97
C GLY A 253 -1.63 -17.46 27.35
N SER A 254 -1.10 -16.60 26.48
CA SER A 254 0.18 -15.91 26.66
C SER A 254 0.04 -14.39 26.79
N CYS A 255 -1.18 -13.85 26.81
CA CYS A 255 -1.40 -12.42 26.82
C CYS A 255 -1.52 -11.85 28.23
N PHE A 256 -1.18 -10.58 28.37
CA PHE A 256 -1.38 -9.78 29.57
C PHE A 256 -2.31 -8.62 29.25
N ILE A 257 -3.22 -8.29 30.17
CA ILE A 257 -4.23 -7.26 29.95
C ILE A 257 -3.97 -6.12 30.92
N GLU A 258 -3.45 -5.02 30.39
CA GLU A 258 -3.37 -3.74 31.10
C GLU A 258 -4.69 -3.00 30.90
N PHE A 259 -5.19 -2.31 31.92
CA PHE A 259 -6.34 -1.43 31.78
C PHE A 259 -6.21 -0.18 32.66
N PHE A 260 -6.87 0.89 32.24
CA PHE A 260 -6.99 2.13 33.01
C PHE A 260 -8.18 2.99 32.55
N LEU A 261 -8.65 3.84 33.46
CA LEU A 261 -9.68 4.83 33.18
C LEU A 261 -9.02 6.13 32.68
N ALA A 262 -9.52 6.70 31.59
CA ALA A 262 -8.98 7.93 31.00
C ALA A 262 -10.09 8.86 30.50
N ASN A 263 -9.70 10.11 30.21
CA ASN A 263 -10.56 11.12 29.61
C ASN A 263 -9.88 11.81 28.41
N LYS A 264 -10.58 12.72 27.73
CA LYS A 264 -10.06 13.41 26.52
C LYS A 264 -8.81 14.25 26.77
N LYS A 265 -8.67 14.89 27.94
CA LYS A 265 -7.56 15.82 28.21
C LYS A 265 -6.20 15.12 28.16
N ASP A 266 -6.20 13.81 28.35
CA ASP A 266 -5.00 12.98 28.37
C ASP A 266 -4.52 12.61 26.97
N GLY A 267 -5.35 12.88 25.95
CA GLY A 267 -5.20 12.27 24.64
C GLY A 267 -5.45 10.76 24.69
N LEU A 268 -5.17 10.09 23.57
CA LEU A 268 -4.92 8.65 23.59
C LEU A 268 -3.41 8.48 23.57
N PRO A 269 -2.78 8.07 24.68
CA PRO A 269 -1.33 7.92 24.69
C PRO A 269 -0.96 6.82 23.69
N ILE A 270 0.04 7.08 22.84
CA ILE A 270 0.73 6.02 22.12
C ILE A 270 1.29 5.06 23.18
N GLN A 271 0.81 3.83 23.18
CA GLN A 271 1.19 2.84 24.18
C GLN A 271 2.44 2.13 23.70
N TYR A 272 3.58 2.51 24.24
CA TYR A 272 4.86 1.89 23.93
C TYR A 272 5.50 1.42 25.23
N ASN A 273 5.91 0.17 25.28
CA ASN A 273 6.64 -0.37 26.42
C ASN A 273 8.14 -0.16 26.19
N ASP A 274 8.70 0.86 26.84
CA ASP A 274 10.13 1.20 26.74
C ASP A 274 11.05 0.03 27.15
N ASP A 275 10.60 -0.84 28.06
CA ASP A 275 11.42 -1.96 28.54
C ASP A 275 11.56 -3.08 27.51
N THR A 276 10.53 -3.28 26.67
CA THR A 276 10.49 -4.36 25.68
C THR A 276 10.62 -3.87 24.25
N GLU A 277 10.61 -2.55 24.05
CA GLU A 277 10.54 -1.90 22.73
C GLU A 277 9.34 -2.35 21.88
N GLU A 278 8.23 -2.72 22.52
CA GLU A 278 7.04 -3.27 21.86
C GLU A 278 5.79 -2.41 22.08
N TYR A 279 4.85 -2.52 21.15
CA TYR A 279 3.48 -2.00 21.26
C TYR A 279 2.52 -3.11 21.72
N PRO A 280 1.35 -2.78 22.30
CA PRO A 280 0.28 -3.74 22.50
C PRO A 280 -0.07 -4.43 21.18
N VAL A 281 -0.44 -5.71 21.27
CA VAL A 281 -0.97 -6.48 20.12
C VAL A 281 -2.21 -5.82 19.55
N PHE A 282 -3.07 -5.31 20.44
CA PHE A 282 -4.18 -4.42 20.13
C PHE A 282 -4.62 -3.71 21.40
N SER A 283 -5.40 -2.65 21.23
CA SER A 283 -6.00 -1.89 22.31
C SER A 283 -7.52 -1.79 22.12
N ILE A 284 -8.27 -1.71 23.23
CA ILE A 284 -9.73 -1.59 23.25
C ILE A 284 -10.11 -0.35 24.06
N LEU A 285 -10.92 0.54 23.48
CA LEU A 285 -11.59 1.61 24.20
C LEU A 285 -13.03 1.21 24.47
N SER A 286 -13.46 1.31 25.72
CA SER A 286 -14.84 1.09 26.13
C SER A 286 -15.47 2.34 26.69
N PHE A 287 -16.59 2.76 26.11
CA PHE A 287 -17.27 4.02 26.44
C PHE A 287 -18.43 3.77 27.40
N PHE A 288 -18.54 4.61 28.43
CA PHE A 288 -19.62 4.52 29.44
C PHE A 288 -20.52 5.75 29.47
N ASN A 289 -20.26 6.73 28.60
CA ASN A 289 -21.14 7.84 28.26
C ASN A 289 -21.27 7.96 26.73
N ASP A 290 -22.12 8.87 26.25
CA ASP A 290 -22.20 9.25 24.84
C ASP A 290 -21.26 10.42 24.56
N PRO A 291 -19.98 10.18 24.22
CA PRO A 291 -19.04 11.26 23.98
C PRO A 291 -19.43 12.03 22.72
N ARG A 292 -19.43 13.36 22.83
CA ARG A 292 -19.69 14.25 21.68
C ARG A 292 -18.45 14.58 20.87
N SER A 293 -17.26 14.33 21.42
CA SER A 293 -16.00 14.51 20.71
C SER A 293 -15.76 13.30 19.81
N PRO A 294 -15.62 13.48 18.49
CA PRO A 294 -15.21 12.40 17.61
C PRO A 294 -13.78 11.96 17.92
N LEU A 295 -13.51 10.69 17.71
CA LEU A 295 -12.20 10.09 17.84
C LEU A 295 -11.69 9.75 16.45
N PHE A 296 -10.42 9.99 16.17
CA PHE A 296 -9.82 9.60 14.92
C PHE A 296 -8.76 8.52 15.10
N PHE A 297 -8.68 7.65 14.10
CA PHE A 297 -7.67 6.60 13.98
C PHE A 297 -7.06 6.65 12.60
N THR A 298 -5.77 6.34 12.50
CA THR A 298 -5.05 6.35 11.23
C THR A 298 -4.25 5.06 11.08
N SER A 299 -3.90 4.65 9.87
CA SER A 299 -2.87 3.60 9.69
C SER A 299 -1.44 4.16 9.69
N ILE A 300 -1.28 5.46 9.96
CA ILE A 300 0.00 6.19 9.98
C ILE A 300 0.73 5.85 11.28
N THR A 301 1.96 5.38 11.19
CA THR A 301 2.84 5.16 12.34
C THR A 301 3.36 6.47 12.93
N ASN A 302 3.90 6.42 14.14
CA ASN A 302 4.46 7.63 14.76
C ASN A 302 5.65 8.21 13.98
N ASP A 303 6.46 7.36 13.34
CA ASP A 303 7.57 7.81 12.48
C ASP A 303 7.06 8.46 11.19
N GLU A 304 6.10 7.85 10.50
CA GLU A 304 5.45 8.44 9.32
C GLU A 304 4.82 9.79 9.65
N TYR A 305 4.16 9.90 10.81
CA TYR A 305 3.66 11.18 11.33
C TYR A 305 4.83 12.18 11.51
N LYS A 306 5.85 11.81 12.28
CA LYS A 306 7.00 12.69 12.58
C LYS A 306 7.69 13.23 11.33
N TYR A 307 7.82 12.42 10.28
CA TYR A 307 8.49 12.80 9.03
C TYR A 307 7.53 13.21 7.90
N LYS A 308 6.22 13.26 8.17
CA LYS A 308 5.17 13.57 7.19
C LYS A 308 5.22 12.68 5.94
N GLU A 309 5.47 11.40 6.14
CA GLU A 309 5.56 10.39 5.07
C GLU A 309 4.22 9.69 4.91
N TYR A 310 3.34 10.27 4.09
CA TYR A 310 2.04 9.67 3.78
C TYR A 310 2.06 8.98 2.42
N THR A 311 1.24 7.94 2.30
CA THR A 311 1.02 7.08 1.14
C THR A 311 -0.49 6.95 0.90
N ASP A 312 -0.90 6.60 -0.31
CA ASP A 312 -2.33 6.34 -0.61
C ASP A 312 -2.90 5.18 0.22
N ASP A 313 -2.04 4.32 0.76
CA ASP A 313 -2.43 3.21 1.62
C ASP A 313 -2.75 3.68 3.05
N ASN A 314 -2.48 4.94 3.39
CA ASN A 314 -2.87 5.48 4.68
C ASN A 314 -4.40 5.66 4.76
N THR A 315 -5.01 5.01 5.74
CA THR A 315 -6.45 5.06 5.99
C THR A 315 -6.72 5.94 7.21
N PHE A 316 -7.83 6.67 7.18
CA PHE A 316 -8.29 7.46 8.31
C PHE A 316 -9.72 7.11 8.68
N TYR A 317 -9.99 6.98 9.96
CA TYR A 317 -11.29 6.65 10.51
C TYR A 317 -11.69 7.72 11.50
N ILE A 318 -12.93 8.17 11.41
CA ILE A 318 -13.57 9.01 12.43
C ILE A 318 -14.63 8.16 13.10
N ALA A 319 -14.44 7.88 14.38
CA ALA A 319 -15.40 7.22 15.23
C ALA A 319 -16.20 8.24 16.03
N ILE A 320 -17.50 8.03 16.12
CA ILE A 320 -18.40 8.78 16.99
C ILE A 320 -18.93 7.75 18.00
N PRO A 321 -18.21 7.54 19.11
CA PRO A 321 -18.57 6.50 20.05
C PRO A 321 -19.91 6.81 20.69
N LYS A 322 -20.67 5.77 20.98
CA LYS A 322 -21.88 5.85 21.81
C LYS A 322 -21.60 5.19 23.17
N GLN A 323 -22.50 5.40 24.11
CA GLN A 323 -22.49 4.70 25.37
C GLN A 323 -22.47 3.19 25.12
N TYR A 324 -21.62 2.49 25.87
CA TYR A 324 -21.43 1.04 25.84
C TYR A 324 -20.87 0.48 24.52
N THR A 325 -20.19 1.32 23.75
CA THR A 325 -19.49 0.89 22.53
C THR A 325 -18.03 0.52 22.82
N HIS A 326 -17.49 -0.39 21.99
CA HIS A 326 -16.08 -0.77 22.03
C HIS A 326 -15.38 -0.42 20.73
N ILE A 327 -14.20 0.17 20.84
CA ILE A 327 -13.33 0.45 19.70
C ILE A 327 -12.06 -0.38 19.86
N LEU A 328 -11.90 -1.39 18.99
CA LEU A 328 -10.63 -2.10 18.83
C LEU A 328 -9.74 -1.31 17.88
N TYR A 329 -8.49 -1.08 18.27
CA TYR A 329 -7.58 -0.21 17.54
C TYR A 329 -6.11 -0.64 17.71
N ASP A 330 -5.28 -0.38 16.70
CA ASP A 330 -3.83 -0.53 16.80
C ASP A 330 -3.21 0.74 17.39
N SER A 331 -2.64 0.59 18.59
CA SER A 331 -1.99 1.66 19.36
C SER A 331 -0.58 2.00 18.89
N SER A 332 0.01 1.22 17.96
CA SER A 332 1.25 1.57 17.28
C SER A 332 1.07 2.67 16.24
N LYS A 333 -0.19 2.92 15.86
CA LYS A 333 -0.56 3.95 14.89
C LYS A 333 -1.04 5.22 15.58
N TYR A 334 -0.94 6.31 14.86
CA TYR A 334 -1.37 7.62 15.31
C TYR A 334 -2.90 7.69 15.40
N ASN A 335 -3.39 8.19 16.53
CA ASN A 335 -4.81 8.28 16.86
C ASN A 335 -5.01 9.43 17.86
N GLY A 336 -6.24 9.91 18.01
CA GLY A 336 -6.51 11.01 18.94
C GLY A 336 -7.92 11.55 18.89
N TRP A 337 -8.17 12.59 19.66
CA TRP A 337 -9.48 13.24 19.75
C TRP A 337 -9.56 14.45 18.83
N LEU A 338 -10.70 14.62 18.15
CA LEU A 338 -11.03 15.85 17.44
C LEU A 338 -11.65 16.84 18.41
N ASP A 339 -11.05 18.03 18.52
CA ASP A 339 -11.58 19.06 19.40
C ASP A 339 -12.76 19.80 18.76
N THR A 340 -13.98 19.42 19.12
CA THR A 340 -15.17 20.17 18.74
C THR A 340 -15.46 21.21 19.82
N ASN A 341 -15.46 22.49 19.45
CA ASN A 341 -15.50 23.68 20.34
C ASN A 341 -16.64 23.78 21.39
N ASN A 342 -17.44 22.75 21.64
CA ASN A 342 -18.75 22.89 22.28
C ASN A 342 -19.18 21.78 23.26
N THR A 343 -18.27 20.99 23.82
CA THR A 343 -18.67 19.85 24.66
C THR A 343 -18.12 19.94 26.07
N HIS A 344 -18.98 20.30 27.02
CA HIS A 344 -18.69 20.22 28.46
C HIS A 344 -18.61 18.78 28.99
N ASP A 345 -19.07 17.80 28.21
CA ASP A 345 -19.04 16.39 28.58
C ASP A 345 -17.76 15.73 28.07
N GLU A 346 -16.76 15.60 28.94
CA GLU A 346 -15.54 14.87 28.63
C GLU A 346 -15.86 13.37 28.47
N PRO A 347 -15.36 12.70 27.41
CA PRO A 347 -15.49 11.25 27.27
C PRO A 347 -14.84 10.59 28.48
N LEU A 348 -15.56 9.66 29.12
CA LEU A 348 -15.00 8.78 30.14
C LEU A 348 -14.95 7.39 29.54
N PHE A 349 -13.75 6.84 29.40
CA PHE A 349 -13.55 5.56 28.74
C PHE A 349 -12.54 4.69 29.50
N LEU A 350 -12.78 3.38 29.47
CA LEU A 350 -11.84 2.37 29.92
C LEU A 350 -10.98 1.98 28.73
N ASN A 351 -9.67 2.18 28.84
CA ASN A 351 -8.70 1.68 27.88
C ASN A 351 -8.17 0.33 28.36
N MET A 352 -8.07 -0.64 27.46
CA MET A 352 -7.51 -1.97 27.71
C MET A 352 -6.45 -2.27 26.65
N ASN A 353 -5.20 -2.46 27.06
CA ASN A 353 -4.09 -2.82 26.18
C ASN A 353 -3.78 -4.31 26.38
N VAL A 354 -3.64 -5.03 25.26
CA VAL A 354 -3.33 -6.47 25.28
C VAL A 354 -1.89 -6.66 24.84
N TRP A 355 -1.07 -7.23 25.71
CA TRP A 355 0.37 -7.38 25.52
C TRP A 355 0.76 -8.85 25.36
N ASN A 356 1.78 -9.14 24.55
CA ASN A 356 2.42 -10.47 24.52
C ASN A 356 3.50 -10.61 25.60
N VAL A 357 4.05 -9.50 26.07
CA VAL A 357 5.07 -9.44 27.12
C VAL A 357 4.52 -8.66 28.29
N LYS A 358 4.68 -9.18 29.51
CA LYS A 358 4.20 -8.53 30.73
C LYS A 358 4.89 -7.18 30.90
N PRO A 359 4.15 -6.05 31.01
CA PRO A 359 4.74 -4.77 31.37
C PRO A 359 5.36 -4.82 32.78
N SER A 360 6.61 -4.38 32.93
CA SER A 360 7.38 -4.49 34.19
C SER A 360 6.91 -3.55 35.28
N THR A 361 6.35 -2.40 34.88
CA THR A 361 6.09 -1.24 35.73
C THR A 361 4.65 -1.15 36.23
N ILE A 362 3.80 -2.12 35.86
CA ILE A 362 2.36 -2.08 36.12
C ILE A 362 2.00 -3.11 37.19
N ASP A 363 1.43 -2.60 38.28
CA ASP A 363 0.97 -3.43 39.39
C ASP A 363 -0.28 -4.23 39.02
N THR A 364 -0.38 -5.44 39.56
CA THR A 364 -1.60 -6.25 39.47
C THR A 364 -2.76 -5.54 40.17
N TYR A 365 -3.92 -5.51 39.52
CA TYR A 365 -5.14 -4.98 40.11
C TYR A 365 -5.52 -5.77 41.35
N VAL A 366 -5.75 -5.08 42.46
CA VAL A 366 -6.28 -5.67 43.69
C VAL A 366 -7.58 -4.96 43.99
N TYR A 367 -8.69 -5.67 43.82
CA TYR A 367 -10.02 -5.14 44.11
C TYR A 367 -10.14 -4.82 45.60
N PRO A 368 -10.57 -3.61 45.99
CA PRO A 368 -10.79 -3.28 47.39
C PRO A 368 -11.91 -4.17 47.96
N PRO A 369 -11.75 -4.78 49.15
CA PRO A 369 -12.78 -5.62 49.74
C PRO A 369 -14.05 -4.78 49.99
N SER A 370 -15.06 -4.97 49.15
CA SER A 370 -16.38 -4.35 49.28
C SER A 370 -17.42 -5.40 49.63
N ASP A 371 -18.35 -5.09 50.54
CA ASP A 371 -19.49 -5.94 50.96
C ASP A 371 -20.56 -6.14 49.86
N ILE A 372 -20.20 -6.05 48.58
CA ILE A 372 -21.14 -6.08 47.46
C ILE A 372 -21.40 -7.53 47.05
N ASP A 373 -22.69 -7.88 47.04
CA ASP A 373 -23.22 -9.22 46.78
C ASP A 373 -22.84 -9.73 45.38
N THR A 374 -22.07 -10.82 45.33
CA THR A 374 -21.40 -11.35 44.12
C THR A 374 -22.30 -12.29 43.29
N SER A 375 -23.59 -12.40 43.61
CA SER A 375 -24.39 -13.57 43.22
C SER A 375 -25.12 -13.49 41.86
N THR A 376 -24.96 -12.44 41.06
CA THR A 376 -25.66 -12.35 39.76
C THR A 376 -24.75 -12.79 38.61
N SER A 377 -24.94 -14.03 38.14
CA SER A 377 -24.29 -14.50 36.91
C SER A 377 -24.88 -13.74 35.72
N THR A 378 -24.13 -12.78 35.21
CA THR A 378 -24.51 -12.01 34.03
C THR A 378 -23.91 -12.64 32.77
N ASP A 379 -24.78 -13.00 31.83
CA ASP A 379 -24.41 -13.36 30.47
C ASP A 379 -24.23 -12.09 29.65
N ILE A 380 -23.07 -11.96 29.02
CA ILE A 380 -22.79 -10.84 28.11
C ILE A 380 -23.18 -11.28 26.70
N ILE A 381 -24.11 -10.56 26.07
CA ILE A 381 -24.55 -10.82 24.70
C ILE A 381 -23.89 -9.82 23.76
N PHE A 382 -23.26 -10.35 22.71
CA PHE A 382 -22.51 -9.58 21.72
C PHE A 382 -23.29 -9.53 20.37
N TYR A 383 -23.59 -8.33 19.85
CA TYR A 383 -24.11 -8.04 18.49
C TYR A 383 -23.14 -7.25 17.59
N ASP A 384 -22.98 -7.64 16.32
CA ASP A 384 -22.13 -6.94 15.34
C ASP A 384 -22.91 -5.82 14.62
N SER A 385 -22.45 -4.57 14.69
CA SER A 385 -23.11 -3.42 14.06
C SER A 385 -22.14 -2.62 13.19
N ASN A 386 -21.73 -3.19 12.05
CA ASN A 386 -20.83 -2.48 11.13
C ASN A 386 -21.63 -1.53 10.22
N ASN A 387 -21.92 -0.31 10.70
CA ASN A 387 -22.35 0.81 9.86
C ASN A 387 -21.13 1.71 9.57
N ILE A 388 -20.23 1.23 8.70
CA ILE A 388 -19.11 2.02 8.20
C ILE A 388 -19.57 2.74 6.94
N ILE A 389 -19.49 4.07 6.94
CA ILE A 389 -19.67 4.86 5.72
C ILE A 389 -18.30 5.24 5.18
N SER A 390 -17.98 4.81 3.97
CA SER A 390 -16.82 5.33 3.24
C SER A 390 -17.16 6.68 2.61
N ARG A 391 -16.30 7.67 2.84
CA ARG A 391 -16.32 8.97 2.18
C ARG A 391 -14.94 9.20 1.57
N GLU A 392 -14.93 9.53 0.29
CA GLU A 392 -13.70 9.98 -0.39
C GLU A 392 -13.48 11.46 -0.06
N ILE A 393 -12.29 11.78 0.45
CA ILE A 393 -11.84 13.15 0.65
C ILE A 393 -10.63 13.38 -0.25
N PHE A 394 -10.68 14.46 -1.02
CA PHE A 394 -9.69 14.76 -2.07
C PHE A 394 -8.61 15.75 -1.63
N ASP A 395 -8.59 16.18 -0.36
CA ASP A 395 -7.65 17.17 0.14
C ASP A 395 -6.69 16.58 1.20
N PRO A 396 -5.42 16.29 0.83
CA PRO A 396 -4.37 15.85 1.75
C PRO A 396 -4.14 16.81 2.92
N THR A 397 -4.43 18.09 2.72
CA THR A 397 -4.21 19.11 3.76
C THR A 397 -5.15 18.89 4.94
N ILE A 398 -6.29 18.22 4.76
CA ILE A 398 -7.18 17.85 5.88
C ILE A 398 -6.43 17.01 6.90
N PHE A 399 -5.58 16.07 6.49
CA PHE A 399 -4.74 15.35 7.43
C PHE A 399 -3.73 16.26 8.09
N GLU A 400 -2.99 17.05 7.33
CA GLU A 400 -2.03 17.96 7.96
C GLU A 400 -2.70 18.90 8.97
N ASN A 401 -3.95 19.28 8.70
CA ASN A 401 -4.71 20.17 9.54
C ASN A 401 -5.27 19.49 10.79
N ILE A 402 -5.76 18.25 10.67
CA ILE A 402 -6.21 17.44 11.81
C ILE A 402 -5.01 17.04 12.68
N LEU A 403 -3.92 16.63 12.04
CA LEU A 403 -2.76 16.01 12.65
C LEU A 403 -1.80 17.03 13.25
N TYR A 404 -1.61 18.22 12.64
CA TYR A 404 -0.61 19.21 13.07
C TYR A 404 -1.18 20.60 13.34
N ASN A 405 -2.03 21.12 12.46
CA ASN A 405 -2.34 22.55 12.50
C ASN A 405 -3.47 22.94 13.45
N ASN A 406 -4.28 21.99 13.95
CA ASN A 406 -5.42 22.22 14.85
C ASN A 406 -6.28 23.43 14.45
N HIS A 407 -6.41 23.70 13.15
CA HIS A 407 -7.07 24.90 12.66
C HIS A 407 -8.59 24.71 12.66
N PHE A 408 -9.29 25.57 13.40
CA PHE A 408 -10.74 25.55 13.57
C PHE A 408 -11.55 25.45 12.27
N ASN A 409 -11.09 26.10 11.20
CA ASN A 409 -11.81 26.10 9.92
C ASN A 409 -11.89 24.71 9.26
N HIS A 410 -10.90 23.83 9.46
CA HIS A 410 -10.92 22.48 8.89
C HIS A 410 -11.76 21.51 9.72
N LEU A 411 -11.92 21.80 11.02
CA LEU A 411 -12.91 21.12 11.84
C LEU A 411 -14.34 21.41 11.36
N LEU A 412 -14.61 22.55 10.70
CA LEU A 412 -15.93 22.82 10.10
C LEU A 412 -16.21 21.90 8.91
N GLU A 413 -15.22 21.66 8.06
CA GLU A 413 -15.35 20.74 6.92
C GLU A 413 -15.56 19.30 7.40
N LEU A 414 -14.78 18.88 8.40
CA LEU A 414 -14.96 17.56 9.01
C LEU A 414 -16.30 17.44 9.76
N ASN A 415 -16.75 18.50 10.42
CA ASN A 415 -18.10 18.56 11.01
C ASN A 415 -19.18 18.48 9.95
N SER A 416 -18.98 19.06 8.76
CA SER A 416 -19.94 18.92 7.65
C SER A 416 -20.03 17.47 7.17
N ILE A 417 -18.90 16.78 7.08
CA ILE A 417 -18.84 15.35 6.74
C ILE A 417 -19.55 14.51 7.81
N ILE A 418 -19.33 14.82 9.08
CA ILE A 418 -20.03 14.16 10.20
C ILE A 418 -21.53 14.45 10.15
N SER A 419 -21.95 15.70 9.95
CA SER A 419 -23.37 16.07 9.93
C SER A 419 -24.13 15.53 8.73
N ASP A 420 -23.44 15.37 7.59
CA ASP A 420 -23.99 14.82 6.35
C ASP A 420 -23.91 13.28 6.30
N SER A 421 -23.23 12.66 7.26
CA SER A 421 -23.24 11.20 7.41
C SER A 421 -24.60 10.74 7.94
N ASP A 422 -24.99 9.51 7.62
CA ASP A 422 -26.20 8.90 8.19
C ASP A 422 -26.12 9.04 9.72
N LYS A 423 -27.17 9.55 10.36
CA LYS A 423 -27.23 9.71 11.82
C LYS A 423 -27.00 8.39 12.57
N ASN A 424 -27.10 7.26 11.86
CA ASN A 424 -26.86 5.92 12.37
C ASN A 424 -25.42 5.41 12.17
N ALA A 425 -24.55 6.16 11.49
CA ALA A 425 -23.16 5.81 11.30
C ALA A 425 -22.37 6.10 12.58
N ASN A 426 -21.72 5.08 13.11
CA ASN A 426 -20.82 5.24 14.26
C ASN A 426 -19.37 5.44 13.80
N ILE A 427 -19.08 5.17 12.53
CA ILE A 427 -17.74 5.23 11.94
C ILE A 427 -17.83 5.78 10.53
N ILE A 428 -17.00 6.77 10.25
CA ILE A 428 -16.78 7.30 8.92
C ILE A 428 -15.37 6.92 8.53
N LYS A 429 -15.24 6.07 7.51
CA LYS A 429 -13.95 5.80 6.87
C LYS A 429 -13.71 6.94 5.88
N VAL A 430 -12.63 7.67 6.08
CA VAL A 430 -12.14 8.68 5.17
C VAL A 430 -11.09 8.00 4.29
N GLU A 431 -11.46 7.77 3.04
CA GLU A 431 -10.53 7.30 2.02
C GLU A 431 -9.89 8.53 1.38
N THR A 432 -8.56 8.57 1.42
CA THR A 432 -7.80 9.62 0.75
C THR A 432 -7.10 9.07 -0.45
N HIS A 433 -7.35 9.72 -1.56
CA HIS A 433 -6.59 9.53 -2.76
C HIS A 433 -5.55 10.65 -2.81
N LEU A 434 -4.41 10.48 -2.11
CA LEU A 434 -3.33 11.48 -2.12
C LEU A 434 -2.85 11.73 -3.56
N ASN A 435 -2.99 10.73 -4.43
CA ASN A 435 -2.55 10.80 -5.81
C ASN A 435 -3.58 11.27 -6.86
N GLU A 436 -4.88 11.45 -6.56
CA GLU A 436 -5.87 11.56 -7.66
C GLU A 436 -6.41 12.95 -7.99
N HIS A 437 -6.20 13.97 -7.15
CA HIS A 437 -6.67 15.32 -7.49
C HIS A 437 -5.65 16.41 -7.14
N ILE A 438 -4.47 16.30 -7.75
CA ILE A 438 -3.68 17.50 -8.01
C ILE A 438 -4.50 18.39 -8.95
N ASP A 439 -5.19 19.38 -8.39
CA ASP A 439 -5.87 20.40 -9.19
C ASP A 439 -4.80 21.18 -9.94
N PHE A 440 -4.84 21.06 -11.26
CA PHE A 440 -3.93 21.77 -12.14
C PHE A 440 -3.96 23.28 -11.88
N SER A 441 -5.12 23.84 -11.49
CA SER A 441 -5.28 25.25 -11.15
C SER A 441 -4.45 25.64 -9.94
N ASN A 442 -4.41 24.80 -8.91
CA ASN A 442 -3.60 25.02 -7.70
C ASN A 442 -2.11 24.93 -7.99
N VAL A 443 -1.68 23.93 -8.78
CA VAL A 443 -0.27 23.81 -9.20
C VAL A 443 0.14 24.99 -10.08
N LEU A 444 -0.73 25.39 -11.01
CA LEU A 444 -0.51 26.56 -11.88
C LEU A 444 -0.42 27.85 -11.07
N GLN A 445 -1.26 28.03 -10.04
CA GLN A 445 -1.20 29.19 -9.15
C GLN A 445 0.10 29.20 -8.31
N LYS A 446 0.50 28.05 -7.77
CA LYS A 446 1.67 27.92 -6.88
C LYS A 446 3.00 28.03 -7.64
N TYR A 447 3.09 27.41 -8.81
CA TYR A 447 4.34 27.23 -9.53
C TYR A 447 4.43 28.02 -10.85
N GLY A 448 3.32 28.55 -11.36
CA GLY A 448 3.29 29.29 -12.62
C GLY A 448 3.38 28.37 -13.84
N ASP A 449 4.00 28.86 -14.92
CA ASP A 449 4.09 28.19 -16.22
C ASP A 449 4.70 26.77 -16.14
N ILE A 450 5.66 26.56 -15.22
CA ILE A 450 6.30 25.26 -14.99
C ILE A 450 5.30 24.16 -14.58
N ALA A 451 4.13 24.53 -14.04
CA ALA A 451 3.06 23.59 -13.73
C ALA A 451 2.63 22.80 -14.97
N THR A 452 2.62 23.43 -16.16
CA THR A 452 2.29 22.76 -17.42
C THR A 452 3.30 21.66 -17.78
N ASP A 453 4.57 21.83 -17.43
CA ASP A 453 5.61 20.84 -17.64
C ASP A 453 5.59 19.76 -16.56
N LEU A 454 5.28 20.12 -15.31
CA LEU A 454 5.29 19.18 -14.21
C LEU A 454 4.04 18.29 -14.21
N TYR A 455 2.85 18.86 -14.39
CA TYR A 455 1.57 18.18 -14.24
C TYR A 455 1.43 16.84 -14.99
N PRO A 456 1.90 16.69 -16.25
CA PRO A 456 1.87 15.41 -16.95
C PRO A 456 2.60 14.28 -16.21
N PHE A 457 3.73 14.58 -15.55
CA PHE A 457 4.49 13.58 -14.78
C PHE A 457 3.72 13.06 -13.57
N TYR A 458 2.82 13.87 -13.00
CA TYR A 458 2.02 13.48 -11.85
C TYR A 458 0.74 12.76 -12.26
N LYS A 459 0.02 13.31 -13.25
CA LYS A 459 -1.28 12.76 -13.67
C LYS A 459 -1.16 11.44 -14.40
N GLU A 460 -0.21 11.33 -15.33
CA GLU A 460 -0.16 10.22 -16.27
C GLU A 460 0.83 9.13 -15.82
N GLY A 461 1.70 9.42 -14.84
CA GLY A 461 2.76 8.51 -14.38
C GLY A 461 3.85 8.23 -15.45
N TYR A 462 3.61 8.63 -16.69
CA TYR A 462 4.54 8.64 -17.81
C TYR A 462 4.35 9.94 -18.59
N VAL A 463 5.40 10.43 -19.24
CA VAL A 463 5.29 11.59 -20.14
C VAL A 463 5.53 11.11 -21.55
N ASN A 464 4.65 11.53 -22.46
CA ASN A 464 4.92 11.41 -23.88
C ASN A 464 6.13 12.28 -24.22
N PHE A 465 7.30 11.67 -24.37
CA PHE A 465 8.56 12.35 -24.69
C PHE A 465 8.55 13.05 -26.05
N MET A 466 7.51 12.84 -26.89
CA MET A 466 7.29 13.58 -28.14
C MET A 466 6.73 15.00 -27.94
N VAL A 467 6.19 15.31 -26.75
CA VAL A 467 5.63 16.64 -26.45
C VAL A 467 6.74 17.57 -25.96
N THR A 468 6.63 18.86 -26.31
CA THR A 468 7.56 19.90 -25.86
C THR A 468 7.42 20.14 -24.36
N ASN A 469 8.13 19.36 -23.56
CA ASN A 469 8.24 19.51 -22.13
C ASN A 469 9.70 19.80 -21.77
N ARG A 470 9.98 20.80 -20.94
CA ARG A 470 11.36 21.23 -20.70
C ARG A 470 12.21 20.14 -20.04
N PHE A 471 11.61 19.27 -19.22
CA PHE A 471 12.28 18.18 -18.52
C PHE A 471 12.56 16.95 -19.39
N THR A 472 11.97 16.85 -20.59
CA THR A 472 12.28 15.74 -21.51
C THR A 472 13.62 15.95 -22.22
N ARG A 473 14.25 17.11 -22.11
CA ARG A 473 15.55 17.37 -22.71
C ARG A 473 16.68 17.03 -21.74
N ASN A 474 17.60 16.21 -22.22
CA ASN A 474 18.85 15.90 -21.55
C ASN A 474 19.75 17.16 -21.50
N LYS A 475 20.50 17.35 -20.43
CA LYS A 475 21.43 18.49 -20.25
C LYS A 475 22.81 17.96 -19.89
N CYS A 476 23.84 18.47 -20.55
CA CYS A 476 25.23 18.18 -20.19
C CYS A 476 25.97 19.50 -19.92
N LEU A 477 26.59 19.60 -18.76
CA LEU A 477 27.35 20.76 -18.32
C LEU A 477 28.81 20.37 -18.15
N GLN A 478 29.67 21.11 -18.84
CA GLN A 478 31.10 20.88 -18.78
C GLN A 478 31.69 21.43 -17.48
N LYS A 479 32.72 20.73 -16.97
CA LYS A 479 33.53 21.21 -15.83
C LYS A 479 32.71 21.51 -14.57
N PHE A 480 31.74 20.67 -14.26
CA PHE A 480 30.99 20.76 -13.01
C PHE A 480 31.88 20.43 -11.81
N LEU A 481 32.71 19.39 -11.94
CA LEU A 481 33.81 19.10 -11.02
C LEU A 481 35.15 19.21 -11.76
N SER A 482 36.20 19.57 -11.01
CA SER A 482 37.58 19.49 -11.51
C SER A 482 38.06 18.04 -11.52
N LEU A 483 39.03 17.73 -12.37
CA LEU A 483 39.57 16.37 -12.49
C LEU A 483 40.18 15.89 -11.17
N ASP A 484 40.88 16.76 -10.44
CA ASP A 484 41.48 16.44 -9.15
C ASP A 484 40.44 16.07 -8.09
N VAL A 485 39.31 16.80 -8.05
CA VAL A 485 38.19 16.49 -7.15
C VAL A 485 37.59 15.14 -7.49
N CYS A 486 37.44 14.83 -8.78
CA CYS A 486 36.90 13.54 -9.19
C CYS A 486 37.81 12.38 -8.76
N TYR A 487 39.13 12.49 -8.96
CA TYR A 487 40.09 11.49 -8.50
C TYR A 487 40.13 11.36 -6.97
N TRP A 488 40.03 12.48 -6.25
CA TRP A 488 39.93 12.45 -4.80
C TRP A 488 38.72 11.66 -4.33
N ILE A 489 37.53 11.88 -4.91
CA ILE A 489 36.31 11.11 -4.59
C ILE A 489 36.55 9.61 -4.83
N ILE A 490 37.09 9.23 -6.00
CA ILE A 490 37.37 7.82 -6.32
C ILE A 490 38.31 7.20 -5.29
N ASN A 491 39.40 7.89 -4.94
CA ASN A 491 40.37 7.41 -3.97
C ASN A 491 39.76 7.18 -2.59
N GLU A 492 38.88 8.09 -2.13
CA GLU A 492 38.17 7.91 -0.86
C GLU A 492 37.17 6.75 -0.93
N CYS A 493 36.45 6.56 -2.04
CA CYS A 493 35.57 5.41 -2.23
C CYS A 493 36.34 4.08 -2.13
N GLU A 494 37.44 3.94 -2.86
CA GLU A 494 38.24 2.70 -2.89
C GLU A 494 38.90 2.40 -1.54
N LYS A 495 39.32 3.42 -0.77
CA LYS A 495 39.86 3.23 0.60
C LYS A 495 38.86 2.55 1.54
N THR A 496 37.56 2.81 1.40
CA THR A 496 36.56 2.18 2.28
C THR A 496 36.43 0.68 2.03
N ASN A 497 36.58 0.24 0.77
CA ASN A 497 36.31 -1.11 0.30
C ASN A 497 34.93 -1.67 0.74
N LYS A 498 33.92 -0.80 0.83
CA LYS A 498 32.54 -1.14 1.27
C LYS A 498 31.53 -1.21 0.12
N TRP A 499 31.98 -1.52 -1.09
CA TRP A 499 31.10 -1.66 -2.24
C TRP A 499 30.06 -2.77 -2.02
N ILE A 500 28.80 -2.46 -2.27
CA ILE A 500 27.69 -3.43 -2.22
C ILE A 500 26.95 -3.46 -3.55
N ASN A 501 26.16 -4.52 -3.80
CA ASN A 501 25.26 -4.54 -4.94
C ASN A 501 24.24 -3.42 -4.82
N SER A 502 24.00 -2.69 -5.91
CA SER A 502 23.05 -1.58 -5.87
C SER A 502 21.61 -2.07 -5.65
N PRO A 503 20.81 -1.37 -4.83
CA PRO A 503 19.36 -1.56 -4.83
C PRO A 503 18.71 -1.04 -6.13
N TYR A 504 19.45 -0.28 -6.95
CA TYR A 504 18.98 0.31 -8.20
C TYR A 504 19.46 -0.52 -9.40
N LYS A 505 18.53 -1.04 -10.20
CA LYS A 505 18.83 -1.94 -11.34
C LYS A 505 19.83 -1.40 -12.37
N LEU A 506 19.95 -0.08 -12.48
CA LEU A 506 20.85 0.58 -13.44
C LEU A 506 22.30 0.66 -12.96
N TYR A 507 22.60 0.33 -11.70
CA TYR A 507 23.93 0.48 -11.13
C TYR A 507 24.39 -0.87 -10.60
N GLU A 508 25.63 -1.26 -10.90
CA GLU A 508 26.16 -2.58 -10.53
C GLU A 508 26.58 -2.57 -9.05
N LEU A 509 27.66 -1.85 -8.77
CA LEU A 509 28.15 -1.62 -7.41
C LEU A 509 27.82 -0.20 -6.97
N TYR A 510 27.49 -0.08 -5.69
CA TYR A 510 26.96 1.11 -5.05
C TYR A 510 27.69 1.38 -3.74
N LEU A 511 27.92 2.66 -3.45
CA LEU A 511 28.42 3.13 -2.16
C LEU A 511 27.70 4.43 -1.78
N ASN A 512 26.81 4.34 -0.77
CA ASN A 512 26.08 5.50 -0.25
C ASN A 512 27.06 6.54 0.33
N ILE A 513 26.79 7.83 0.09
CA ILE A 513 27.65 8.92 0.55
C ILE A 513 27.80 9.00 2.08
N GLU A 514 26.81 8.56 2.85
CA GLU A 514 26.85 8.52 4.32
C GLU A 514 27.95 7.58 4.84
N ASN A 515 28.31 6.56 4.06
CA ASN A 515 29.41 5.66 4.37
C ASN A 515 30.80 6.24 4.03
N MET A 516 30.85 7.50 3.57
CA MET A 516 32.08 8.17 3.12
C MET A 516 32.27 9.53 3.82
N PRO A 517 32.58 9.55 5.14
CA PRO A 517 32.66 10.79 5.92
C PRO A 517 33.64 11.82 5.35
N ALA A 518 34.72 11.37 4.70
CA ALA A 518 35.75 12.24 4.13
C ALA A 518 35.23 13.14 2.99
N ILE A 519 34.22 12.70 2.24
CA ILE A 519 33.66 13.45 1.11
C ILE A 519 32.22 13.93 1.37
N LEU A 520 31.55 13.42 2.40
CA LEU A 520 30.14 13.71 2.69
C LEU A 520 29.83 15.20 2.74
N SER A 521 30.56 15.97 3.56
CA SER A 521 30.32 17.42 3.69
C SER A 521 30.53 18.18 2.38
N PHE A 522 31.50 17.75 1.56
CA PHE A 522 31.71 18.33 0.23
C PHE A 522 30.56 18.00 -0.71
N VAL A 523 30.11 16.74 -0.73
CA VAL A 523 29.01 16.30 -1.60
C VAL A 523 27.68 16.97 -1.23
N LEU A 524 27.42 17.16 0.06
CA LEU A 524 26.27 17.94 0.54
C LEU A 524 26.39 19.43 0.19
N PHE A 525 27.61 19.97 0.15
CA PHE A 525 27.82 21.36 -0.29
C PHE A 525 27.54 21.54 -1.79
N ILE A 526 28.09 20.65 -2.64
CA ILE A 526 27.86 20.74 -4.10
C ILE A 526 26.42 20.41 -4.49
N SER A 527 25.66 19.67 -3.66
CA SER A 527 24.27 19.34 -3.95
C SER A 527 23.37 20.58 -3.98
N ASN A 528 23.65 21.58 -3.14
CA ASN A 528 23.00 22.90 -3.20
C ASN A 528 23.32 23.63 -4.52
N HIS A 529 24.57 23.55 -4.98
CA HIS A 529 24.98 24.10 -6.26
C HIS A 529 24.32 23.36 -7.44
N LEU A 530 24.17 22.04 -7.34
CA LEU A 530 23.45 21.20 -8.30
C LEU A 530 21.99 21.64 -8.42
N ILE A 531 21.26 21.82 -7.32
CA ILE A 531 19.86 22.27 -7.34
C ILE A 531 19.74 23.62 -8.05
N THR A 532 20.61 24.58 -7.71
CA THR A 532 20.64 25.90 -8.35
C THR A 532 20.93 25.79 -9.85
N THR A 533 21.83 24.88 -10.23
CA THR A 533 22.17 24.60 -11.63
C THR A 533 20.99 24.00 -12.38
N ILE A 534 20.26 23.06 -11.79
CA ILE A 534 19.07 22.45 -12.38
C ILE A 534 17.99 23.51 -12.63
N LEU A 535 17.69 24.34 -11.62
CA LEU A 535 16.71 25.43 -11.75
C LEU A 535 17.07 26.35 -12.92
N LYS A 536 18.36 26.72 -13.05
CA LYS A 536 18.85 27.53 -14.16
C LYS A 536 18.74 26.82 -15.52
N GLN A 537 19.13 25.55 -15.62
CA GLN A 537 19.16 24.80 -16.88
C GLN A 537 17.78 24.50 -17.46
N TYR A 538 16.76 24.42 -16.61
CA TYR A 538 15.36 24.26 -16.99
C TYR A 538 14.58 25.58 -16.94
N ASN A 539 15.25 26.73 -16.84
CA ASN A 539 14.62 28.06 -16.81
C ASN A 539 13.47 28.18 -15.79
N ILE A 540 13.68 27.63 -14.59
CA ILE A 540 12.73 27.72 -13.48
C ILE A 540 13.02 29.04 -12.75
N GLN A 541 12.12 30.01 -12.92
CA GLN A 541 12.27 31.35 -12.31
C GLN A 541 11.81 31.39 -10.84
N ASN A 542 10.94 30.46 -10.44
CA ASN A 542 10.39 30.38 -9.10
C ASN A 542 11.26 29.45 -8.24
N ASN A 543 11.99 30.02 -7.27
CA ASN A 543 12.83 29.26 -6.35
C ASN A 543 12.03 28.35 -5.38
N ASN A 544 10.70 28.36 -5.46
CA ASN A 544 9.84 27.61 -4.54
C ASN A 544 9.54 26.18 -4.99
N ILE A 545 10.11 25.68 -6.11
CA ILE A 545 9.98 24.27 -6.48
C ILE A 545 10.88 23.44 -5.57
N PRO A 546 10.32 22.57 -4.71
CA PRO A 546 11.14 21.80 -3.78
C PRO A 546 11.72 20.59 -4.52
N ILE A 547 12.95 20.75 -5.01
CA ILE A 547 13.75 19.63 -5.54
C ILE A 547 14.40 18.95 -4.34
N ASN A 548 13.89 17.78 -3.99
CA ASN A 548 14.40 16.96 -2.91
C ASN A 548 15.39 15.94 -3.46
N ILE A 549 16.49 15.75 -2.75
CA ILE A 549 17.46 14.71 -3.07
C ILE A 549 17.03 13.45 -2.33
N ARG A 550 16.63 12.43 -3.09
CA ARG A 550 16.21 11.14 -2.56
C ARG A 550 17.40 10.27 -2.14
N ASP A 551 18.46 10.27 -2.94
CA ASP A 551 19.69 9.53 -2.63
C ASP A 551 20.91 10.16 -3.32
N ILE A 552 22.08 9.98 -2.72
CA ILE A 552 23.38 10.36 -3.28
C ILE A 552 24.38 9.22 -3.06
N PHE A 553 24.99 8.77 -4.14
CA PHE A 553 25.92 7.65 -4.08
C PHE A 553 26.95 7.68 -5.20
N VAL A 554 28.03 6.93 -5.01
CA VAL A 554 28.97 6.62 -6.10
C VAL A 554 28.65 5.23 -6.62
N ALA A 555 28.53 5.11 -7.94
CA ALA A 555 28.40 3.82 -8.61
C ALA A 555 29.70 3.44 -9.33
N LYS A 556 30.02 2.16 -9.29
CA LYS A 556 31.19 1.55 -9.94
C LYS A 556 30.71 0.48 -10.91
N TYR A 557 31.13 0.62 -12.16
CA TYR A 557 30.87 -0.34 -13.23
C TYR A 557 32.16 -1.08 -13.55
N SER A 558 32.09 -2.41 -13.53
CA SER A 558 33.19 -3.31 -13.82
C SER A 558 32.98 -4.07 -15.13
N LYS A 559 33.94 -4.93 -15.49
CA LYS A 559 33.89 -5.76 -16.70
C LYS A 559 32.65 -6.67 -16.66
N ASN A 560 31.85 -6.62 -17.73
CA ASN A 560 30.57 -7.34 -17.91
C ASN A 560 29.32 -6.63 -17.36
N SER A 561 29.44 -5.37 -16.95
CA SER A 561 28.28 -4.57 -16.54
C SER A 561 27.45 -4.04 -17.71
N ASN A 562 27.88 -4.27 -18.96
CA ASN A 562 27.18 -3.79 -20.14
C ASN A 562 25.85 -4.55 -20.34
N SER A 563 24.75 -3.90 -19.95
CA SER A 563 23.40 -4.40 -20.22
C SER A 563 22.76 -3.55 -21.31
N GLN A 564 22.30 -4.21 -22.38
CA GLN A 564 21.47 -3.58 -23.41
C GLN A 564 20.02 -3.38 -22.95
N MET A 565 19.63 -3.98 -21.81
CA MET A 565 18.30 -3.75 -21.26
C MET A 565 18.19 -2.31 -20.78
N LYS A 566 17.09 -1.65 -21.18
CA LYS A 566 16.78 -0.30 -20.76
C LYS A 566 15.89 -0.33 -19.52
N TYR A 567 16.21 0.49 -18.53
CA TYR A 567 15.43 0.67 -17.31
C TYR A 567 15.19 2.16 -17.07
N ILE A 568 14.28 2.47 -16.15
CA ILE A 568 14.07 3.80 -15.59
C ILE A 568 14.76 3.91 -14.23
N ASP A 569 15.21 5.10 -13.84
CA ASP A 569 15.78 5.36 -12.50
C ASP A 569 14.70 5.42 -11.41
N ASN A 570 13.44 5.62 -11.81
CA ASN A 570 12.29 5.78 -10.92
C ASN A 570 12.38 7.00 -9.98
N THR A 571 12.91 8.09 -10.52
CA THR A 571 12.93 9.43 -9.92
C THR A 571 12.37 10.45 -10.91
N PHE A 572 12.14 11.69 -10.47
CA PHE A 572 11.79 12.77 -11.39
C PHE A 572 12.98 13.16 -12.29
N LEU A 573 14.11 13.49 -11.68
CA LEU A 573 15.37 13.79 -12.37
C LEU A 573 16.48 12.88 -11.83
N THR A 574 17.45 12.59 -12.69
CA THR A 574 18.72 11.96 -12.32
C THR A 574 19.85 12.87 -12.79
N ALA A 575 20.78 13.16 -11.89
CA ALA A 575 21.97 13.91 -12.21
C ALA A 575 23.20 13.04 -11.95
N THR A 576 24.09 12.93 -12.94
CA THR A 576 25.26 12.06 -12.90
C THR A 576 26.51 12.85 -13.23
N VAL A 577 27.55 12.73 -12.42
CA VAL A 577 28.88 13.28 -12.70
C VAL A 577 29.84 12.14 -12.99
N GLN A 578 30.47 12.16 -14.16
CA GLN A 578 31.49 11.18 -14.52
C GLN A 578 32.80 11.47 -13.75
N LEU A 579 33.31 10.50 -13.00
CA LEU A 579 34.44 10.73 -12.10
C LEU A 579 35.80 10.36 -12.69
N ASN A 580 35.88 9.42 -13.63
CA ASN A 580 37.15 9.03 -14.26
C ASN A 580 37.15 9.25 -15.78
N ASP A 581 38.33 9.24 -16.39
CA ASP A 581 38.49 9.55 -17.81
C ASP A 581 37.93 8.43 -18.68
N THR A 582 37.41 8.77 -19.85
CA THR A 582 36.97 7.81 -20.87
C THR A 582 38.10 6.92 -21.38
N ALA A 583 39.37 7.28 -21.16
CA ALA A 583 40.52 6.44 -21.45
C ALA A 583 40.67 5.26 -20.46
N ASP A 584 40.03 5.32 -19.29
CA ASP A 584 40.12 4.28 -18.25
C ASP A 584 39.16 3.11 -18.49
N PHE A 585 38.29 3.19 -19.49
CA PHE A 585 37.31 2.17 -19.81
C PHE A 585 36.95 2.12 -21.29
N VAL A 586 36.39 1.00 -21.73
CA VAL A 586 35.87 0.80 -23.10
C VAL A 586 34.34 0.73 -23.04
N ASP A 587 33.69 1.45 -23.95
CA ASP A 587 32.23 1.66 -24.02
C ASP A 587 31.75 2.75 -23.03
N GLY A 588 30.65 2.53 -22.29
CA GLY A 588 30.14 3.47 -21.31
C GLY A 588 29.11 4.47 -21.83
N VAL A 589 28.64 4.29 -23.07
CA VAL A 589 27.58 5.13 -23.68
C VAL A 589 26.22 4.82 -23.05
N ILE A 590 25.51 5.87 -22.63
CA ILE A 590 24.13 5.78 -22.17
C ILE A 590 23.21 5.93 -23.38
N GLN A 591 22.38 4.92 -23.65
CA GLN A 591 21.44 4.94 -24.77
C GLN A 591 20.01 5.08 -24.24
N PHE A 592 19.30 6.11 -24.70
CA PHE A 592 17.91 6.37 -24.34
C PHE A 592 16.94 5.75 -25.35
N ASN A 593 15.65 5.70 -25.01
CA ASN A 593 14.59 5.21 -25.90
C ASN A 593 14.20 6.19 -27.01
N ASP A 594 14.52 7.46 -26.87
CA ASP A 594 14.36 8.51 -27.88
C ASP A 594 15.58 8.62 -28.83
N GLU A 595 16.37 7.54 -28.93
CA GLU A 595 17.57 7.43 -29.78
C GLU A 595 18.74 8.35 -29.40
N ASP A 596 18.63 9.12 -28.30
CA ASP A 596 19.74 9.87 -27.74
C ASP A 596 20.83 8.93 -27.22
N ASN A 597 22.08 9.18 -27.64
CA ASN A 597 23.26 8.48 -27.15
C ASN A 597 24.19 9.49 -26.48
N VAL A 598 24.54 9.25 -25.22
CA VAL A 598 25.34 10.19 -24.42
C VAL A 598 26.58 9.52 -23.86
N LEU A 599 27.73 10.11 -24.15
CA LEU A 599 29.01 9.81 -23.50
C LEU A 599 29.41 11.02 -22.65
N ILE A 600 29.48 10.82 -21.33
CA ILE A 600 29.80 11.86 -20.35
C ILE A 600 31.33 11.86 -20.15
N LYS A 601 31.97 13.02 -20.21
CA LYS A 601 33.42 13.14 -19.92
C LYS A 601 33.69 13.43 -18.45
N GLN A 602 34.90 13.15 -18.00
CA GLN A 602 35.31 13.38 -16.61
C GLN A 602 34.99 14.81 -16.15
N GLY A 603 34.32 14.92 -15.00
CA GLY A 603 33.89 16.19 -14.39
C GLY A 603 32.66 16.83 -15.04
N GLU A 604 32.11 16.28 -16.11
CA GLU A 604 30.85 16.77 -16.70
C GLU A 604 29.65 16.30 -15.87
N LEU A 605 28.67 17.20 -15.70
CA LEU A 605 27.38 16.91 -15.08
C LEU A 605 26.35 16.64 -16.17
N PHE A 606 25.75 15.47 -16.13
CA PHE A 606 24.67 15.06 -17.01
C PHE A 606 23.35 14.99 -16.22
N ILE A 607 22.33 15.73 -16.65
CA ILE A 607 21.01 15.76 -16.03
C ILE A 607 20.00 15.24 -17.06
N HIS A 608 19.18 14.29 -16.66
CA HIS A 608 18.09 13.78 -17.48
C HIS A 608 16.88 13.44 -16.62
N ASN A 609 15.75 13.20 -17.29
CA ASN A 609 14.54 12.73 -16.62
C ASN A 609 14.71 11.27 -16.17
N GLY A 610 14.40 10.98 -14.91
CA GLY A 610 14.55 9.65 -14.31
C GLY A 610 13.47 8.64 -14.76
N LYS A 611 12.44 9.10 -15.49
CA LYS A 611 11.40 8.25 -16.10
C LYS A 611 11.71 7.88 -17.56
N LYS A 612 12.82 8.33 -18.14
CA LYS A 612 13.27 7.86 -19.45
C LYS A 612 13.89 6.48 -19.35
N PHE A 613 13.55 5.60 -20.28
CA PHE A 613 14.23 4.32 -20.42
C PHE A 613 15.63 4.52 -20.98
N ARG A 614 16.64 4.02 -20.27
CA ARG A 614 18.03 4.09 -20.69
C ARG A 614 18.80 2.82 -20.35
N THR A 615 19.89 2.57 -21.07
CA THR A 615 20.89 1.59 -20.64
C THR A 615 21.64 2.09 -19.40
N ASN A 616 22.31 1.18 -18.68
CA ASN A 616 23.12 1.56 -17.53
C ASN A 616 24.42 2.29 -17.91
N GLY A 617 24.81 2.30 -19.19
CA GLY A 617 26.10 2.82 -19.62
C GLY A 617 27.26 2.05 -18.98
N GLY A 618 27.10 0.73 -18.82
CA GLY A 618 28.14 -0.18 -18.37
C GLY A 618 29.33 -0.26 -19.33
N VAL A 619 30.38 -0.92 -18.89
CA VAL A 619 31.67 -0.97 -19.61
C VAL A 619 32.03 -2.39 -20.03
N LYS A 620 32.72 -2.51 -21.17
CA LYS A 620 33.24 -3.80 -21.67
C LYS A 620 34.60 -4.14 -21.09
N ASP A 621 35.39 -3.12 -20.78
CA ASP A 621 36.72 -3.26 -20.19
C ASP A 621 37.05 -2.02 -19.36
N GLY A 622 37.94 -2.16 -18.38
CA GLY A 622 38.26 -1.11 -17.42
C GLY A 622 37.21 -0.93 -16.32
N VAL A 623 37.24 0.23 -15.67
CA VAL A 623 36.31 0.57 -14.58
C VAL A 623 35.77 1.97 -14.81
N LYS A 624 34.47 2.17 -14.62
CA LYS A 624 33.82 3.49 -14.70
C LYS A 624 33.21 3.86 -13.36
N TYR A 625 33.48 5.10 -12.93
CA TYR A 625 32.97 5.68 -11.69
C TYR A 625 32.07 6.86 -11.99
N VAL A 626 30.91 6.90 -11.35
CA VAL A 626 29.97 8.02 -11.47
C VAL A 626 29.40 8.41 -10.10
N LEU A 627 29.30 9.71 -9.83
CA LEU A 627 28.56 10.25 -8.69
C LEU A 627 27.13 10.54 -9.14
N VAL A 628 26.15 9.97 -8.44
CA VAL A 628 24.74 9.98 -8.83
C VAL A 628 23.92 10.73 -7.78
N PHE A 629 23.03 11.60 -8.25
CA PHE A 629 22.01 12.26 -7.47
C PHE A 629 20.64 11.87 -8.01
N LEU A 630 19.85 11.23 -7.16
CA LEU A 630 18.46 10.87 -7.43
C LEU A 630 17.56 11.97 -6.88
N LEU A 631 16.79 12.62 -7.75
CA LEU A 631 16.08 13.86 -7.43
C LEU A 631 14.58 13.70 -7.68
N ASP A 632 13.78 14.10 -6.70
CA ASP A 632 12.32 14.12 -6.81
C ASP A 632 11.81 15.55 -6.59
N ILE A 633 10.73 15.88 -7.29
CA ILE A 633 9.99 17.13 -7.07
C ILE A 633 8.74 16.74 -6.28
N LYS A 634 8.59 17.28 -5.06
CA LYS A 634 7.36 17.12 -4.28
C LYS A 634 6.46 18.35 -4.52
N PHE A 635 5.14 18.19 -4.44
CA PHE A 635 4.19 19.29 -4.59
C PHE A 635 3.52 19.67 -3.28
#